data_AF-A0A7X8Q118-F1
#
_entry.id   AF-A0A7X8Q118-F1
#
_cell.length_a   1.000
_cell.length_b   1.000
_cell.length_c   1.000
_cell.angle_alpha   90.00
_cell.angle_beta   90.00
_cell.angle_gamma   90.00
#
_symmetry.space_group_name_H-M   'P 1'
#
loop_
_entity.id
_entity.type
_entity.pdbx_description
1 polymer ?
#
loop_
_entity_poly.entity_id
_entity_poly.type
_entity_poly.pdbx_seq_one_letter_code
_entity_poly.pdbx_strand_id
1 'polypeptide(L)'
;MAKSKKLLILLVVLLLLVSFALGALRNKSKHNPKDYPSFADNNYESIEIKETLAFSHSSGFYDKEFLLSINTDNKDIKIYYTLDGTEPTPNSVLYEEPIEIKNREKDKDIYTQIRYVADRYMPPFDPVFKATIVRCRAFEGNMPISEIVTGTYFVDSKGSNRYSLPVISLVSDPINLFDYNSGIYVKGKFYDELYSPALEEWELEGNFSQKGREWEKEACMEFFNMDGTLGFSQNVGIRIHGGATRTYPQKSLRIYARKEYGENSIDYPVFEGQKIWVKNNMTEKFKTLLLRNSGNDWYNTLFRDAIMQSLMEHTSLDLQAYQPSIVFINGEYWGIHNIRERIDKNYFESYYNIDENELVILEDNGILDEGIPGDEKLYLDMIDYIKENSLENSSNYEYINTLVDIDNLIDYYVAQIFFGNTDWPGNNNRFWRKRVGFNPNSAYGHDGRWRWVLFDTDFGFGLYPHEGDYNTNTLLHATKAGGSEWPNPDWSTFLLRNLLSNETFKNKFINRFADHLNTSFEPERVVERIADMKELIEPEIGEHTKRWFFREDWKKSIDVIIEFAQRRPEKQREHIMSFFNLQGRSSININVSDKNHGYVKINTIDVNENTPGIKGDVYPWAGIYFNGIPITITAIPAPGHKFVRWEGGSYGDSQTLNLILKGDMTIKAVFE
;
A
#
# COMPACT_ATOMS: atom_id res chain seq x y z
N MET A 1 2.46 -47.74 -19.72
CA MET A 1 1.54 -46.59 -19.61
C MET A 1 0.58 -46.64 -18.41
N ALA A 2 0.10 -47.80 -17.94
CA ALA A 2 -0.84 -47.84 -16.79
C ALA A 2 -0.19 -47.61 -15.40
N LYS A 3 1.11 -47.89 -15.23
CA LYS A 3 1.82 -47.68 -13.94
C LYS A 3 2.25 -46.23 -13.69
N SER A 4 2.54 -45.43 -14.73
CA SER A 4 2.91 -44.01 -14.53
C SER A 4 1.69 -43.12 -14.27
N LYS A 5 0.51 -43.47 -14.81
CA LYS A 5 -0.75 -42.78 -14.45
C LYS A 5 -1.15 -42.99 -12.98
N LYS A 6 -0.91 -44.18 -12.42
CA LYS A 6 -1.17 -44.42 -10.98
C LYS A 6 -0.19 -43.68 -10.07
N LEU A 7 1.07 -43.53 -10.47
CA LEU A 7 2.07 -42.78 -9.70
C LEU A 7 1.79 -41.26 -9.74
N LEU A 8 1.35 -40.73 -10.89
CA LEU A 8 0.94 -39.34 -11.05
C LEU A 8 -0.33 -39.02 -10.25
N ILE A 9 -1.32 -39.93 -10.25
CA ILE A 9 -2.53 -39.78 -9.42
C ILE A 9 -2.19 -39.88 -7.92
N LEU A 10 -1.23 -40.73 -7.53
CA LEU A 10 -0.79 -40.80 -6.13
C LEU A 10 -0.04 -39.52 -5.70
N LEU A 11 0.78 -38.93 -6.58
CA LEU A 11 1.48 -37.66 -6.33
C LEU A 11 0.52 -36.47 -6.25
N VAL A 12 -0.50 -36.43 -7.12
CA VAL A 12 -1.52 -35.37 -7.12
C VAL A 12 -2.43 -35.49 -5.89
N VAL A 13 -2.75 -36.71 -5.44
CA VAL A 13 -3.48 -36.93 -4.18
C VAL A 13 -2.61 -36.59 -2.97
N LEU A 14 -1.29 -36.82 -3.03
CA LEU A 14 -0.36 -36.40 -1.96
C LEU A 14 -0.22 -34.88 -1.89
N LEU A 15 -0.15 -34.19 -3.04
CA LEU A 15 -0.13 -32.72 -3.14
C LEU A 15 -1.44 -32.11 -2.63
N LEU A 16 -2.59 -32.66 -3.01
CA LEU A 16 -3.89 -32.22 -2.49
C LEU A 16 -4.06 -32.45 -0.98
N LEU A 17 -3.50 -33.54 -0.44
CA LEU A 17 -3.48 -33.80 1.01
C LEU A 17 -2.52 -32.87 1.76
N VAL A 18 -1.41 -32.45 1.14
CA VAL A 18 -0.48 -31.46 1.72
C VAL A 18 -1.10 -30.06 1.71
N SER A 19 -1.81 -29.66 0.65
CA SER A 19 -2.53 -28.37 0.59
C SER A 19 -3.73 -28.32 1.54
N PHE A 20 -4.47 -29.43 1.71
CA PHE A 20 -5.52 -29.53 2.73
C PHE A 20 -4.94 -29.59 4.16
N ALA A 21 -3.77 -30.23 4.35
CA ALA A 21 -3.08 -30.24 5.63
C ALA A 21 -2.52 -28.86 5.98
N LEU A 22 -1.99 -28.08 5.03
CA LEU A 22 -1.55 -26.70 5.24
C LEU A 22 -2.71 -25.76 5.56
N GLY A 23 -3.86 -25.89 4.87
CA GLY A 23 -5.09 -25.17 5.18
C GLY A 23 -5.70 -25.55 6.55
N ALA A 24 -5.60 -26.83 6.95
CA ALA A 24 -6.06 -27.30 8.25
C ALA A 24 -5.05 -27.05 9.40
N LEU A 25 -3.75 -26.93 9.10
CA LEU A 25 -2.69 -26.51 10.02
C LEU A 25 -2.75 -24.99 10.27
N ARG A 26 -3.21 -24.20 9.29
CA ARG A 26 -3.51 -22.76 9.45
C ARG A 26 -4.56 -22.49 10.55
N ASN A 27 -5.33 -23.51 10.96
CA ASN A 27 -6.38 -23.42 11.98
C ASN A 27 -6.15 -24.29 13.24
N LYS A 28 -4.93 -24.80 13.46
CA LYS A 28 -4.59 -25.61 14.65
C LYS A 28 -3.23 -25.33 15.29
N SER A 29 -2.72 -24.10 15.25
CA SER A 29 -1.80 -23.63 16.31
C SER A 29 -2.59 -22.87 17.39
N LYS A 30 -3.46 -23.58 18.12
CA LYS A 30 -3.79 -23.16 19.49
C LYS A 30 -2.57 -23.47 20.36
N HIS A 31 -1.49 -22.71 20.18
CA HIS A 31 -0.49 -22.59 21.22
C HIS A 31 -1.11 -21.79 22.35
N ASN A 32 -1.05 -22.38 23.54
CA ASN A 32 -1.56 -21.78 24.76
C ASN A 32 -0.76 -20.48 24.97
N PRO A 33 -1.37 -19.29 25.09
CA PRO A 33 -0.66 -18.01 25.24
C PRO A 33 0.20 -17.88 26.52
N LYS A 34 0.35 -18.96 27.29
CA LYS A 34 0.94 -18.96 28.64
C LYS A 34 2.32 -19.61 28.72
N ASP A 35 2.86 -20.14 27.61
CA ASP A 35 4.14 -20.86 27.62
C ASP A 35 5.32 -20.07 27.02
N TYR A 36 5.15 -18.77 26.80
CA TYR A 36 6.28 -17.87 26.52
C TYR A 36 6.73 -17.25 27.84
N PRO A 37 8.05 -17.24 28.15
CA PRO A 37 8.54 -16.33 29.16
C PRO A 37 8.15 -14.93 28.70
N SER A 38 7.28 -14.28 29.46
CA SER A 38 7.06 -12.84 29.34
C SER A 38 8.43 -12.16 29.39
N PHE A 39 8.52 -11.06 28.64
CA PHE A 39 9.57 -10.05 28.65
C PHE A 39 10.51 -10.12 29.86
N ALA A 40 11.82 -10.08 29.56
CA ALA A 40 12.89 -10.09 30.55
C ALA A 40 12.49 -9.33 31.82
N ASP A 41 12.50 -10.05 32.95
CA ASP A 41 12.14 -9.62 34.31
C ASP A 41 12.99 -8.42 34.77
N ASN A 42 12.66 -7.24 34.26
CA ASN A 42 12.63 -6.00 35.01
C ASN A 42 11.38 -5.23 34.53
N ASN A 43 10.23 -5.91 34.54
CA ASN A 43 8.93 -5.26 34.41
C ASN A 43 8.75 -4.37 35.64
N TYR A 44 9.13 -3.10 35.52
CA TYR A 44 8.67 -2.07 36.44
C TYR A 44 7.19 -1.86 36.13
N GLU A 45 6.31 -2.72 36.67
CA GLU A 45 4.85 -2.76 36.38
C GLU A 45 4.10 -1.47 36.73
N SER A 46 4.79 -0.45 37.25
CA SER A 46 4.48 0.96 37.10
C SER A 46 5.68 1.77 37.58
N ILE A 47 6.23 2.63 36.73
CA ILE A 47 7.29 3.56 37.15
C ILE A 47 6.60 4.78 37.76
N GLU A 48 6.96 5.13 39.00
CA GLU A 48 6.61 6.43 39.54
C GLU A 48 7.56 7.47 38.89
N ILE A 49 7.06 8.21 37.91
CA ILE A 49 7.82 9.28 37.27
C ILE A 49 7.98 10.43 38.27
N LYS A 50 9.19 10.62 38.78
CA LYS A 50 9.56 11.72 39.70
C LYS A 50 10.42 12.78 39.02
N GLU A 51 11.01 12.44 37.88
CA GLU A 51 11.99 13.28 37.18
C GLU A 51 11.70 13.38 35.69
N THR A 52 11.97 14.55 35.13
CA THR A 52 11.95 14.79 33.68
C THR A 52 13.37 15.13 33.24
N LEU A 53 13.86 14.44 32.20
CA LEU A 53 15.16 14.71 31.60
C LEU A 53 14.99 15.47 30.30
N ALA A 54 15.89 16.40 30.02
CA ALA A 54 15.91 17.12 28.76
C ALA A 54 17.33 17.21 28.21
N PHE A 55 17.47 17.01 26.90
CA PHE A 55 18.72 17.24 26.21
C PHE A 55 18.94 18.74 25.96
N SER A 56 20.19 19.19 26.03
CA SER A 56 20.60 20.58 25.74
C SER A 56 20.37 21.01 24.29
N HIS A 57 20.22 20.05 23.37
CA HIS A 57 19.98 20.26 21.95
C HIS A 57 18.81 19.35 21.51
N SER A 58 18.00 19.81 20.57
CA SER A 58 16.93 19.00 19.98
C SER A 58 17.51 17.89 19.10
N SER A 59 16.83 16.75 18.98
CA SER A 59 17.14 15.78 17.93
C SER A 59 17.10 16.46 16.56
N GLY A 60 17.98 16.08 15.64
CA GLY A 60 18.00 16.65 14.30
C GLY A 60 19.37 16.67 13.63
N PHE A 61 19.49 17.53 12.63
CA PHE A 61 20.66 17.66 11.78
C PHE A 61 21.54 18.86 12.17
N TYR A 62 22.84 18.61 12.25
CA TYR A 62 23.85 19.58 12.66
C TYR A 62 25.00 19.60 11.65
N ASP A 63 25.51 20.80 11.34
CA ASP A 63 26.64 20.99 10.44
C ASP A 63 28.01 20.87 11.14
N LYS A 64 28.00 20.85 12.47
CA LYS A 64 29.18 20.82 13.33
C LYS A 64 28.98 19.91 14.54
N GLU A 65 30.10 19.41 15.03
CA GLU A 65 30.19 18.65 16.27
C GLU A 65 29.89 19.55 17.48
N PHE A 66 29.32 18.98 18.53
CA PHE A 66 28.98 19.70 19.75
C PHE A 66 28.96 18.77 20.97
N LEU A 67 28.89 19.36 22.16
CA LEU A 67 28.74 18.64 23.42
C LEU A 67 27.27 18.66 23.85
N LEU A 68 26.69 17.48 24.02
CA LEU A 68 25.32 17.29 24.46
C LEU A 68 25.28 17.09 25.98
N SER A 69 24.70 18.04 26.69
CA SER A 69 24.36 17.88 28.10
C SER A 69 22.96 17.31 28.31
N ILE A 70 22.79 16.53 29.39
CA ILE A 70 21.51 16.07 29.92
C ILE A 70 21.18 16.93 31.14
N ASN A 71 20.05 17.64 31.08
CA ASN A 71 19.60 18.55 32.12
C ASN A 71 18.55 17.87 33.02
N THR A 72 18.66 18.13 34.32
CA THR A 72 17.69 17.75 35.35
C THR A 72 17.65 18.84 36.43
N ASP A 73 16.49 19.05 37.05
CA ASP A 73 16.32 19.97 38.17
C ASP A 73 16.88 19.40 39.49
N ASN A 74 17.10 18.08 39.55
CA ASN A 74 17.57 17.38 40.74
C ASN A 74 19.03 16.95 40.59
N LYS A 75 19.92 17.50 41.42
CA LYS A 75 21.36 17.22 41.34
C LYS A 75 21.80 15.91 42.00
N ASP A 76 20.90 15.28 42.76
CA ASP A 76 21.23 14.09 43.56
C ASP A 76 20.84 12.77 42.86
N ILE A 77 20.20 12.84 41.69
CA ILE A 77 19.79 11.66 40.91
C ILE A 77 20.93 11.15 40.04
N LYS A 78 20.95 9.83 39.81
CA LYS A 78 21.88 9.23 38.87
C LYS A 78 21.22 9.06 37.51
N ILE A 79 21.86 9.59 36.48
CA ILE A 79 21.42 9.43 35.10
C ILE A 79 22.37 8.46 34.42
N TYR A 80 21.81 7.45 33.77
CA TYR A 80 22.57 6.48 32.98
C TYR A 80 22.16 6.60 31.51
N TYR A 81 23.11 6.37 30.60
CA TYR A 81 22.86 6.47 29.17
C TYR A 81 23.52 5.37 28.35
N THR A 82 23.00 5.19 27.13
CA THR A 82 23.49 4.25 26.12
C THR A 82 23.55 4.94 24.76
N LEU A 83 24.43 4.44 23.88
CA LEU A 83 24.66 4.98 22.53
C LEU A 83 24.38 3.96 21.41
N ASP A 84 24.00 2.75 21.79
CA ASP A 84 23.80 1.57 20.93
C ASP A 84 22.32 1.13 20.92
N GLY A 85 21.41 2.03 21.27
CA GLY A 85 19.98 1.75 21.29
C GLY A 85 19.51 0.82 22.41
N THR A 86 20.39 0.20 23.22
CA THR A 86 19.98 -0.59 24.39
C THR A 86 19.27 0.28 25.42
N GLU A 87 18.37 -0.29 26.21
CA GLU A 87 17.75 0.46 27.29
C GLU A 87 18.77 0.82 28.39
N PRO A 88 18.79 2.07 28.89
CA PRO A 88 19.68 2.45 29.99
C PRO A 88 19.29 1.73 31.29
N THR A 89 20.28 1.14 31.94
CA THR A 89 20.17 0.48 33.25
C THR A 89 21.20 1.06 34.22
N PRO A 90 21.15 0.75 35.54
CA PRO A 90 22.20 1.14 36.48
C PRO A 90 23.59 0.55 36.17
N ASN A 91 23.68 -0.42 35.25
CA ASN A 91 24.94 -0.98 34.75
C ASN A 91 25.45 -0.29 33.47
N SER A 92 24.65 0.61 32.89
CA SER A 92 25.05 1.41 31.72
C SER A 92 26.02 2.52 32.13
N VAL A 93 26.39 3.40 31.20
CA VAL A 93 27.35 4.48 31.49
C VAL A 93 26.69 5.54 32.35
N LEU A 94 27.29 5.84 33.51
CA LEU A 94 26.87 6.96 34.36
C LEU A 94 27.18 8.28 33.65
N TYR A 95 26.19 9.17 33.56
CA TYR A 95 26.37 10.50 32.99
C TYR A 95 27.09 11.40 33.99
N GLU A 96 28.37 11.68 33.73
CA GLU A 96 29.21 12.57 34.56
C GLU A 96 29.61 13.84 33.81
N GLU A 97 29.73 13.77 32.47
CA GLU A 97 30.20 14.85 31.60
C GLU A 97 29.37 14.90 30.30
N PRO A 98 29.30 16.05 29.62
CA PRO A 98 28.63 16.18 28.32
C PRO A 98 29.11 15.15 27.28
N ILE A 99 28.16 14.63 26.49
CA ILE A 99 28.41 13.60 25.48
C ILE A 99 28.87 14.26 24.18
N GLU A 100 29.99 13.81 23.61
CA GLU A 100 30.47 14.30 22.32
C GLU A 100 29.59 13.78 21.17
N ILE A 101 28.93 14.71 20.46
CA ILE A 101 28.15 14.44 19.26
C ILE A 101 28.96 14.90 18.05
N LYS A 102 29.32 13.95 17.18
CA LYS A 102 30.21 14.16 16.04
C LYS A 102 29.80 13.39 14.80
N ASN A 103 30.47 13.66 13.69
CA ASN A 103 30.28 12.88 12.46
C ASN A 103 30.84 11.46 12.65
N ARG A 104 30.00 10.46 12.35
CA ARG A 104 30.30 9.03 12.56
C ARG A 104 30.48 8.23 11.26
N GLU A 105 30.69 8.89 10.12
CA GLU A 105 30.84 8.24 8.81
C GLU A 105 31.98 7.19 8.79
N LYS A 106 33.04 7.42 9.59
CA LYS A 106 34.20 6.50 9.68
C LYS A 106 34.07 5.44 10.76
N ASP A 107 33.05 5.53 11.61
CA ASP A 107 32.83 4.53 12.66
C ASP A 107 32.42 3.21 12.01
N LYS A 108 32.82 2.09 12.63
CA LYS A 108 32.40 0.76 12.17
C LYS A 108 30.89 0.59 12.32
N ASP A 109 30.31 -0.09 11.34
CA ASP A 109 28.93 -0.55 11.42
C ASP A 109 28.78 -1.70 12.44
N ILE A 110 27.64 -1.75 13.11
CA ILE A 110 27.23 -2.76 14.08
C ILE A 110 26.04 -3.54 13.52
N TYR A 111 24.89 -2.89 13.30
CA TYR A 111 23.64 -3.57 12.96
C TYR A 111 23.56 -3.94 11.49
N THR A 112 24.11 -3.11 10.60
CA THR A 112 24.21 -3.43 9.15
C THR A 112 25.08 -4.67 8.90
N GLN A 113 25.97 -5.01 9.82
CA GLN A 113 26.89 -6.15 9.68
C GLN A 113 26.27 -7.47 10.13
N ILE A 114 25.02 -7.46 10.63
CA ILE A 114 24.30 -8.65 11.07
C ILE A 114 23.84 -9.47 9.86
N ARG A 115 24.52 -10.60 9.61
CA ARG A 115 24.35 -11.39 8.37
C ARG A 115 23.10 -12.27 8.33
N TYR A 116 22.52 -12.59 9.48
CA TYR A 116 21.45 -13.59 9.58
C TYR A 116 20.04 -12.97 9.53
N VAL A 117 19.89 -11.79 8.89
CA VAL A 117 18.60 -11.12 8.66
C VAL A 117 17.81 -11.68 7.47
N ALA A 118 18.51 -12.27 6.50
CA ALA A 118 17.95 -12.83 5.28
C ALA A 118 18.95 -13.80 4.65
N ASP A 119 18.46 -14.66 3.75
CA ASP A 119 19.36 -15.45 2.91
C ASP A 119 20.05 -14.56 1.88
N ARG A 120 21.32 -14.91 1.58
CA ARG A 120 22.17 -14.21 0.62
C ARG A 120 22.36 -12.71 0.91
N TYR A 121 22.06 -12.24 2.13
CA TYR A 121 22.33 -10.88 2.53
C TYR A 121 23.84 -10.57 2.49
N MET A 122 24.18 -9.46 1.84
CA MET A 122 25.52 -8.91 1.80
C MET A 122 25.53 -7.61 2.60
N PRO A 123 26.22 -7.58 3.77
CA PRO A 123 26.48 -6.34 4.48
C PRO A 123 27.22 -5.33 3.61
N PRO A 124 27.02 -4.03 3.85
CA PRO A 124 27.72 -2.98 3.12
C PRO A 124 29.25 -3.12 3.27
N PHE A 125 29.98 -2.87 2.19
CA PHE A 125 31.45 -2.98 2.14
C PHE A 125 32.11 -1.78 2.84
N ASP A 126 31.55 -0.60 2.61
CA ASP A 126 31.94 0.63 3.26
C ASP A 126 30.96 0.93 4.41
N PRO A 127 31.42 1.55 5.52
CA PRO A 127 30.52 1.95 6.59
C PRO A 127 29.40 2.86 6.08
N VAL A 128 28.19 2.64 6.57
CA VAL A 128 27.06 3.52 6.26
C VAL A 128 27.13 4.82 7.04
N PHE A 129 26.40 5.85 6.60
CA PHE A 129 26.20 7.05 7.39
C PHE A 129 25.44 6.74 8.69
N LYS A 130 25.78 7.45 9.77
CA LYS A 130 25.24 7.19 11.11
C LYS A 130 24.86 8.46 11.84
N ALA A 131 23.76 8.37 12.58
CA ALA A 131 23.47 9.26 13.69
C ALA A 131 24.17 8.78 14.96
N THR A 132 24.33 9.70 15.91
CA THR A 132 24.53 9.36 17.32
C THR A 132 23.16 9.21 17.97
N ILE A 133 22.88 8.02 18.48
CA ILE A 133 21.71 7.76 19.33
C ILE A 133 22.12 8.02 20.76
N VAL A 134 21.28 8.72 21.53
CA VAL A 134 21.45 8.85 22.98
C VAL A 134 20.13 8.46 23.64
N ARG A 135 20.14 7.36 24.40
CA ARG A 135 19.04 7.02 25.30
C ARG A 135 19.50 7.26 26.73
N CYS A 136 18.71 7.93 27.56
CA CYS A 136 19.04 8.15 28.96
C CYS A 136 17.84 7.94 29.89
N ARG A 137 18.13 7.60 31.15
CA ARG A 137 17.13 7.38 32.18
C ARG A 137 17.68 7.70 33.57
N ALA A 138 16.86 8.27 34.44
CA ALA A 138 17.20 8.56 35.82
C ALA A 138 16.84 7.41 36.76
N PHE A 139 17.67 7.18 37.78
CA PHE A 139 17.53 6.12 38.75
C PHE A 139 17.72 6.62 40.20
N GLU A 140 16.89 6.09 41.10
CA GLU A 140 17.07 6.13 42.53
C GLU A 140 17.47 4.72 43.01
N GLY A 141 18.75 4.51 43.31
CA GLY A 141 19.29 3.17 43.49
C GLY A 141 19.21 2.36 42.19
N ASN A 142 18.45 1.26 42.20
CA ASN A 142 18.21 0.42 41.02
C ASN A 142 16.81 0.61 40.41
N MET A 143 16.01 1.55 40.94
CA MET A 143 14.66 1.83 40.47
C MET A 143 14.69 3.01 39.51
N PRO A 144 14.13 2.90 38.29
CA PRO A 144 13.95 4.03 37.41
C PRO A 144 12.92 4.99 38.00
N ILE A 145 13.18 6.28 37.82
CA ILE A 145 12.32 7.38 38.28
C ILE A 145 11.99 8.38 37.17
N SER A 146 12.40 8.08 35.94
CA SER A 146 12.00 8.80 34.73
C SER A 146 11.64 7.82 33.62
N GLU A 147 10.94 8.34 32.61
CA GLU A 147 10.86 7.72 31.30
C GLU A 147 12.24 7.64 30.64
N ILE A 148 12.37 6.76 29.64
CA ILE A 148 13.54 6.77 28.76
C ILE A 148 13.39 7.93 27.79
N VAL A 149 14.35 8.86 27.82
CA VAL A 149 14.44 9.94 26.83
C VAL A 149 15.40 9.51 25.73
N THR A 150 14.96 9.58 24.48
CA THR A 150 15.74 9.20 23.30
C THR A 150 15.96 10.42 22.43
N GLY A 151 17.18 10.60 21.92
CA GLY A 151 17.50 11.62 20.94
C GLY A 151 18.41 11.09 19.83
N THR A 152 18.13 11.52 18.60
CA THR A 152 18.89 11.19 17.39
C THR A 152 19.57 12.44 16.85
N TYR A 153 20.90 12.38 16.68
CA TYR A 153 21.69 13.50 16.21
C TYR A 153 22.50 13.12 14.97
N PHE A 154 22.22 13.78 13.85
CA PHE A 154 22.94 13.62 12.60
C PHE A 154 23.97 14.75 12.46
N VAL A 155 25.25 14.41 12.28
CA VAL A 155 26.31 15.41 12.05
C VAL A 155 26.93 15.20 10.68
N ASP A 156 26.71 16.13 9.77
CA ASP A 156 27.24 16.15 8.41
C ASP A 156 27.47 17.59 7.97
N SER A 157 28.52 17.85 7.18
CA SER A 157 28.78 19.20 6.63
C SER A 157 27.60 19.82 5.86
N LYS A 158 26.67 19.02 5.35
CA LYS A 158 25.45 19.44 4.66
C LYS A 158 24.31 19.81 5.62
N GLY A 159 24.41 19.47 6.90
CA GLY A 159 23.35 19.68 7.90
C GLY A 159 22.03 19.06 7.45
N SER A 160 20.96 19.83 7.55
CA SER A 160 19.61 19.40 7.12
C SER A 160 19.48 19.16 5.62
N ASN A 161 20.39 19.69 4.79
CA ASN A 161 20.38 19.45 3.33
C ASN A 161 21.01 18.11 2.93
N ARG A 162 21.31 17.22 3.88
CA ARG A 162 21.89 15.90 3.57
C ARG A 162 20.93 15.03 2.75
N TYR A 163 19.64 15.05 3.12
CA TYR A 163 18.59 14.26 2.48
C TYR A 163 17.50 15.20 1.96
N SER A 164 16.95 14.92 0.77
CA SER A 164 15.80 15.64 0.21
C SER A 164 14.45 15.05 0.63
N LEU A 165 14.47 13.89 1.27
CA LEU A 165 13.30 13.19 1.80
C LEU A 165 13.19 13.38 3.32
N PRO A 166 11.98 13.27 3.90
CA PRO A 166 11.85 13.16 5.34
C PRO A 166 12.61 11.95 5.87
N VAL A 167 13.08 12.06 7.12
CA VAL A 167 13.90 11.03 7.76
C VAL A 167 13.17 10.45 8.97
N ILE A 168 13.21 9.14 9.11
CA ILE A 168 12.70 8.42 10.27
C ILE A 168 13.86 7.77 11.00
N SER A 169 13.99 8.05 12.30
CA SER A 169 14.86 7.28 13.19
C SER A 169 14.01 6.32 14.00
N LEU A 170 14.27 5.01 13.86
CA LEU A 170 13.72 3.98 14.72
C LEU A 170 14.79 3.50 15.68
N VAL A 171 14.57 3.73 16.97
CA VAL A 171 15.46 3.32 18.06
C VAL A 171 14.76 2.28 18.90
N SER A 172 15.31 1.07 18.95
CA SER A 172 14.79 -0.03 19.76
C SER A 172 15.94 -0.75 20.44
N ASP A 173 15.68 -1.42 21.56
CA ASP A 173 16.68 -2.32 22.12
C ASP A 173 17.10 -3.34 21.04
N PRO A 174 18.40 -3.49 20.73
CA PRO A 174 18.85 -4.43 19.72
C PRO A 174 18.31 -5.85 19.89
N ILE A 175 18.00 -6.29 21.12
CA ILE A 175 17.39 -7.60 21.37
C ILE A 175 16.03 -7.74 20.66
N ASN A 176 15.24 -6.67 20.58
CA ASN A 176 13.94 -6.68 19.92
C ASN A 176 14.02 -6.94 18.42
N LEU A 177 15.14 -6.55 17.80
CA LEU A 177 15.34 -6.64 16.36
C LEU A 177 16.18 -7.85 15.97
N PHE A 178 17.26 -8.13 16.69
CA PHE A 178 18.34 -8.99 16.20
C PHE A 178 18.68 -10.18 17.10
N ASP A 179 17.97 -10.37 18.21
CA ASP A 179 18.11 -11.56 19.05
C ASP A 179 17.69 -12.84 18.31
N TYR A 180 18.40 -13.92 18.59
CA TYR A 180 18.14 -15.22 18.00
C TYR A 180 16.74 -15.75 18.34
N ASN A 181 16.27 -15.60 19.58
CA ASN A 181 15.01 -16.20 20.02
C ASN A 181 13.79 -15.32 19.74
N SER A 182 13.96 -14.00 19.82
CA SER A 182 12.86 -13.04 19.89
C SER A 182 13.01 -11.83 18.96
N GLY A 183 14.16 -11.67 18.32
CA GLY A 183 14.45 -10.58 17.41
C GLY A 183 13.60 -10.67 16.15
N ILE A 184 12.78 -9.66 15.90
CA ILE A 184 11.78 -9.72 14.82
C ILE A 184 12.41 -9.60 13.42
N TYR A 185 13.65 -9.13 13.30
CA TYR A 185 14.28 -8.82 12.01
C TYR A 185 15.11 -9.99 11.46
N VAL A 186 15.28 -11.07 12.21
CA VAL A 186 16.24 -12.12 11.89
C VAL A 186 15.60 -13.42 11.45
N LYS A 187 16.40 -14.30 10.84
CA LYS A 187 16.06 -15.71 10.62
C LYS A 187 15.71 -16.38 11.95
N GLY A 188 16.67 -16.31 12.89
CA GLY A 188 16.48 -16.72 14.28
C GLY A 188 16.01 -18.16 14.46
N LYS A 189 15.54 -18.45 15.68
CA LYS A 189 15.11 -19.76 16.14
C LYS A 189 14.12 -20.44 15.20
N PHE A 190 13.09 -19.71 14.74
CA PHE A 190 12.05 -20.30 13.92
C PHE A 190 12.54 -20.71 12.53
N TYR A 191 13.56 -20.04 12.00
CA TYR A 191 14.15 -20.45 10.73
C TYR A 191 14.84 -21.80 10.92
N ASP A 192 15.68 -21.95 11.94
CA ASP A 192 16.40 -23.21 12.19
C ASP A 192 15.45 -24.37 12.50
N GLU A 193 14.33 -24.11 13.18
CA GLU A 193 13.31 -25.12 13.51
C GLU A 193 12.43 -25.52 12.32
N LEU A 194 12.12 -24.59 11.42
CA LEU A 194 11.17 -24.79 10.31
C LEU A 194 11.85 -24.95 8.94
N TYR A 195 13.18 -24.78 8.87
CA TYR A 195 13.92 -24.82 7.62
C TYR A 195 13.71 -26.14 6.89
N SER A 196 13.43 -26.02 5.59
CA SER A 196 13.36 -27.15 4.68
C SER A 196 14.03 -26.78 3.36
N PRO A 197 15.02 -27.55 2.88
CA PRO A 197 15.66 -27.30 1.58
C PRO A 197 14.73 -27.59 0.39
N ALA A 198 13.53 -28.13 0.64
CA ALA A 198 12.52 -28.33 -0.39
C ALA A 198 11.64 -27.09 -0.62
N LEU A 199 11.72 -26.09 0.25
CA LEU A 199 10.99 -24.83 0.12
C LEU A 199 11.79 -23.85 -0.74
N GLU A 200 11.08 -23.06 -1.51
CA GLU A 200 11.65 -21.92 -2.20
C GLU A 200 11.98 -20.80 -1.21
N GLU A 201 12.90 -19.90 -1.58
CA GLU A 201 13.43 -18.85 -0.67
C GLU A 201 12.33 -17.94 -0.09
N TRP A 202 11.27 -17.70 -0.84
CA TRP A 202 10.12 -16.87 -0.47
C TRP A 202 9.10 -17.58 0.43
N GLU A 203 9.19 -18.91 0.55
CA GLU A 203 8.36 -19.74 1.43
C GLU A 203 9.00 -19.96 2.81
N LEU A 204 10.27 -19.59 2.97
CA LEU A 204 11.02 -19.80 4.20
C LEU A 204 10.45 -18.97 5.36
N GLU A 205 10.30 -19.62 6.50
CA GLU A 205 9.85 -18.99 7.75
C GLU A 205 11.02 -18.69 8.69
N GLY A 206 10.81 -17.75 9.61
CA GLY A 206 11.82 -17.30 10.58
C GLY A 206 11.19 -16.48 11.69
N ASN A 207 11.99 -15.86 12.56
CA ASN A 207 11.47 -14.89 13.51
C ASN A 207 10.74 -13.76 12.76
N PHE A 208 11.28 -13.35 11.61
CA PHE A 208 10.65 -12.38 10.72
C PHE A 208 9.26 -12.78 10.20
N SER A 209 8.87 -14.06 10.21
CA SER A 209 7.56 -14.52 9.73
C SER A 209 6.51 -14.58 10.84
N GLN A 210 6.92 -14.41 12.09
CA GLN A 210 6.03 -14.53 13.23
C GLN A 210 5.01 -13.39 13.31
N LYS A 211 3.89 -13.64 14.00
CA LYS A 211 2.70 -12.77 13.99
C LYS A 211 2.09 -12.66 15.40
N GLY A 212 1.20 -11.68 15.56
CA GLY A 212 0.47 -11.43 16.81
C GLY A 212 1.10 -10.37 17.69
N ARG A 213 0.44 -10.05 18.80
CA ARG A 213 0.91 -9.07 19.79
C ARG A 213 2.22 -9.48 20.47
N GLU A 214 2.46 -10.77 20.63
CA GLU A 214 3.70 -11.33 21.19
C GLU A 214 4.96 -11.00 20.37
N TRP A 215 4.78 -10.69 19.09
CA TRP A 215 5.85 -10.34 18.16
C TRP A 215 5.88 -8.85 17.81
N GLU A 216 5.11 -8.03 18.54
CA GLU A 216 5.22 -6.58 18.57
C GLU A 216 6.33 -6.18 19.54
N LYS A 217 7.19 -5.26 19.12
CA LYS A 217 8.30 -4.77 19.94
C LYS A 217 8.23 -3.26 20.08
N GLU A 218 8.64 -2.74 21.23
CA GLU A 218 8.71 -1.31 21.45
C GLU A 218 9.87 -0.68 20.66
N ALA A 219 9.65 0.51 20.13
CA ALA A 219 10.68 1.38 19.58
C ALA A 219 10.30 2.84 19.83
N CYS A 220 11.28 3.72 19.96
CA CYS A 220 11.08 5.16 19.78
C CYS A 220 11.19 5.49 18.29
N MET A 221 10.19 6.21 17.77
CA MET A 221 10.17 6.75 16.42
C MET A 221 10.28 8.27 16.46
N GLU A 222 11.32 8.80 15.82
CA GLU A 222 11.45 10.22 15.53
C GLU A 222 11.28 10.47 14.02
N PHE A 223 10.41 11.40 13.66
CA PHE A 223 10.18 11.82 12.28
C PHE A 223 10.75 13.23 12.08
N PHE A 224 11.60 13.39 11.08
CA PHE A 224 12.20 14.65 10.67
C PHE A 224 11.64 15.06 9.31
N ASN A 225 11.19 16.31 9.22
CA ASN A 225 10.70 16.90 7.98
C ASN A 225 11.81 17.02 6.93
N MET A 226 11.42 17.34 5.68
CA MET A 226 12.37 17.58 4.59
C MET A 226 13.35 18.73 4.87
N ASP A 227 13.02 19.67 5.76
CA ASP A 227 13.91 20.75 6.20
C ASP A 227 14.83 20.36 7.38
N GLY A 228 14.77 19.09 7.81
CA GLY A 228 15.54 18.53 8.91
C GLY A 228 15.00 18.82 10.32
N THR A 229 13.87 19.54 10.44
CA THR A 229 13.24 19.79 11.75
C THR A 229 12.56 18.54 12.29
N LEU A 230 12.59 18.36 13.62
CA LEU A 230 11.85 17.28 14.29
C LEU A 230 10.34 17.57 14.22
N GLY A 231 9.60 16.72 13.52
CA GLY A 231 8.14 16.78 13.44
C GLY A 231 7.47 16.16 14.67
N PHE A 232 7.81 14.91 14.98
CA PHE A 232 7.36 14.26 16.22
C PHE A 232 8.38 13.24 16.74
N SER A 233 8.28 12.93 18.03
CA SER A 233 9.02 11.86 18.72
C SER A 233 8.05 11.12 19.63
N GLN A 234 7.93 9.81 19.47
CA GLN A 234 7.08 8.99 20.34
C GLN A 234 7.49 7.52 20.34
N ASN A 235 7.16 6.81 21.42
CA ASN A 235 7.27 5.37 21.47
C ASN A 235 6.10 4.70 20.74
N VAL A 236 6.40 3.64 20.00
CA VAL A 236 5.50 2.90 19.11
C VAL A 236 5.77 1.40 19.21
N GLY A 237 4.77 0.60 18.84
CA GLY A 237 4.95 -0.83 18.57
C GLY A 237 5.38 -1.06 17.13
N ILE A 238 6.38 -1.92 16.90
CA ILE A 238 6.85 -2.30 15.57
C ILE A 238 6.70 -3.80 15.30
N ARG A 239 6.34 -4.16 14.06
CA ARG A 239 6.24 -5.55 13.58
C ARG A 239 6.65 -5.68 12.13
N ILE A 240 7.18 -6.85 11.75
CA ILE A 240 7.41 -7.16 10.34
C ILE A 240 6.07 -7.25 9.57
N HIS A 241 6.05 -6.64 8.39
CA HIS A 241 4.95 -6.68 7.41
C HIS A 241 5.31 -7.53 6.19
N GLY A 242 4.30 -8.07 5.50
CA GLY A 242 4.43 -8.73 4.20
C GLY A 242 4.00 -10.20 4.24
N GLY A 243 4.33 -10.94 3.19
CA GLY A 243 4.29 -12.40 3.11
C GLY A 243 5.66 -12.91 2.70
N ALA A 244 5.83 -13.17 1.41
CA ALA A 244 7.10 -13.51 0.78
C ALA A 244 8.24 -12.52 1.09
N THR A 245 7.97 -11.21 0.98
CA THR A 245 8.97 -10.14 1.11
C THR A 245 9.57 -10.00 2.52
N ARG A 246 9.06 -10.75 3.50
CA ARG A 246 9.67 -10.86 4.83
C ARG A 246 11.04 -11.54 4.79
N THR A 247 11.31 -12.33 3.76
CA THR A 247 12.61 -12.99 3.56
C THR A 247 13.66 -12.02 3.02
N TYR A 248 13.27 -10.84 2.55
CA TYR A 248 14.20 -9.84 2.02
C TYR A 248 15.07 -9.23 3.12
N PRO A 249 16.30 -8.79 2.79
CA PRO A 249 17.18 -8.09 3.73
C PRO A 249 16.59 -6.80 4.29
N GLN A 250 15.99 -5.94 3.46
CA GLN A 250 15.22 -4.79 3.93
C GLN A 250 13.76 -5.21 4.10
N LYS A 251 13.31 -5.32 5.35
CA LYS A 251 11.94 -5.70 5.69
C LYS A 251 11.03 -4.48 5.79
N SER A 252 9.76 -4.70 5.46
CA SER A 252 8.69 -3.73 5.75
C SER A 252 8.30 -3.79 7.23
N LEU A 253 7.99 -2.64 7.84
CA LEU A 253 7.66 -2.50 9.26
C LEU A 253 6.28 -1.85 9.43
N ARG A 254 5.38 -2.51 10.16
CA ARG A 254 4.16 -1.90 10.68
C ARG A 254 4.53 -1.09 11.92
N ILE A 255 4.00 0.12 12.01
CA ILE A 255 4.14 1.03 13.14
C ILE A 255 2.77 1.16 13.81
N TYR A 256 2.70 0.95 15.11
CA TYR A 256 1.48 0.98 15.90
C TYR A 256 1.57 2.03 17.00
N ALA A 257 0.71 3.04 16.96
CA ALA A 257 0.53 3.97 18.08
C ALA A 257 -0.43 3.34 19.10
N ARG A 258 0.04 3.17 20.35
CA ARG A 258 -0.73 2.52 21.42
C ARG A 258 -0.38 3.14 22.76
N LYS A 259 -1.38 3.24 23.65
CA LYS A 259 -1.19 3.73 25.03
C LYS A 259 -0.17 2.95 25.86
N GLU A 260 0.08 1.69 25.53
CA GLU A 260 1.07 0.88 26.24
C GLU A 260 2.53 1.28 25.95
N TYR A 261 2.79 1.91 24.80
CA TYR A 261 4.13 2.40 24.45
C TYR A 261 4.23 3.92 24.62
N GLY A 262 3.17 4.66 24.27
CA GLY A 262 3.16 6.12 24.28
C GLY A 262 1.78 6.67 23.95
N GLU A 263 1.69 7.57 22.97
CA GLU A 263 0.40 8.06 22.50
C GLU A 263 -0.36 6.99 21.69
N ASN A 264 -1.69 7.06 21.71
CA ASN A 264 -2.55 6.09 20.99
C ASN A 264 -2.82 6.47 19.54
N SER A 265 -2.25 7.56 19.07
CA SER A 265 -2.26 7.99 17.68
C SER A 265 -1.02 8.83 17.38
N ILE A 266 -0.57 8.76 16.14
CA ILE A 266 0.39 9.68 15.55
C ILE A 266 -0.42 10.86 15.03
N ASP A 267 -0.47 11.93 15.81
CA ASP A 267 -1.16 13.18 15.47
C ASP A 267 -0.18 14.10 14.72
N TYR A 268 0.16 13.72 13.49
CA TYR A 268 1.10 14.45 12.64
C TYR A 268 0.75 14.25 11.17
N PRO A 269 0.84 15.28 10.32
CA PRO A 269 0.43 15.18 8.92
C PRO A 269 1.53 14.54 8.07
N VAL A 270 1.73 13.23 8.24
CA VAL A 270 2.82 12.45 7.61
C VAL A 270 2.80 12.49 6.06
N PHE A 271 1.62 12.73 5.47
CA PHE A 271 1.42 12.78 4.02
C PHE A 271 1.18 14.21 3.50
N GLU A 272 1.72 15.24 4.17
CA GLU A 272 1.60 16.64 3.72
C GLU A 272 1.94 16.80 2.23
N GLY A 273 0.99 17.33 1.45
CA GLY A 273 1.16 17.58 0.02
C GLY A 273 1.03 16.36 -0.90
N GLN A 274 1.13 15.12 -0.41
CA GLN A 274 0.97 13.89 -1.21
C GLN A 274 -0.42 13.29 -1.02
N LYS A 275 -1.35 13.79 -1.82
CA LYS A 275 -2.78 13.46 -1.76
C LYS A 275 -3.08 12.18 -2.54
N ILE A 276 -3.24 11.05 -1.86
CA ILE A 276 -4.07 9.96 -2.41
C ILE A 276 -5.38 10.03 -1.62
N TRP A 277 -6.42 10.58 -2.25
CA TRP A 277 -7.51 11.22 -1.55
C TRP A 277 -8.86 10.64 -1.98
N VAL A 278 -9.58 9.99 -1.04
CA VAL A 278 -11.03 9.78 -1.12
C VAL A 278 -11.73 11.09 -0.76
N LYS A 279 -12.06 11.90 -1.76
CA LYS A 279 -12.72 13.22 -1.68
C LYS A 279 -13.41 13.55 -0.32
N ASN A 280 -12.79 14.42 0.47
CA ASN A 280 -13.23 15.12 1.70
C ASN A 280 -13.12 14.51 3.14
N ASN A 281 -12.66 13.28 3.41
CA ASN A 281 -11.97 12.90 4.67
C ASN A 281 -10.43 12.81 4.60
N MET A 282 -9.72 13.74 5.25
CA MET A 282 -8.26 13.68 5.48
C MET A 282 -8.06 13.34 6.95
N THR A 283 -7.36 12.25 7.26
CA THR A 283 -6.88 12.03 8.63
C THR A 283 -5.44 12.52 8.75
N GLU A 284 -5.17 13.29 9.78
CA GLU A 284 -3.80 13.60 10.25
C GLU A 284 -3.47 12.81 11.53
N LYS A 285 -4.34 11.85 11.87
CA LYS A 285 -4.24 11.00 13.05
C LYS A 285 -4.16 9.54 12.61
N PHE A 286 -3.03 8.90 12.88
CA PHE A 286 -2.78 7.53 12.44
C PHE A 286 -2.56 6.60 13.62
N LYS A 287 -3.36 5.54 13.73
CA LYS A 287 -3.10 4.44 14.70
C LYS A 287 -2.12 3.41 14.14
N THR A 288 -2.10 3.25 12.82
CA THR A 288 -1.20 2.35 12.12
C THR A 288 -0.57 3.06 10.92
N LEU A 289 0.76 2.99 10.81
CA LEU A 289 1.49 3.31 9.57
C LEU A 289 2.29 2.08 9.12
N LEU A 290 2.75 2.10 7.88
CA LEU A 290 3.59 1.07 7.30
C LEU A 290 4.82 1.72 6.66
N LEU A 291 6.02 1.32 7.08
CA LEU A 291 7.26 1.57 6.35
C LEU A 291 7.47 0.40 5.39
N ARG A 292 7.02 0.54 4.15
CA ARG A 292 7.10 -0.52 3.13
C ARG A 292 8.40 -0.39 2.33
N ASN A 293 9.05 -1.53 2.10
CA ASN A 293 10.26 -1.66 1.29
C ASN A 293 9.97 -1.71 -0.22
N SER A 294 8.76 -1.35 -0.66
CA SER A 294 8.28 -1.48 -2.05
C SER A 294 7.97 -2.90 -2.54
N GLY A 295 7.91 -3.91 -1.67
CA GLY A 295 7.43 -5.24 -2.06
C GLY A 295 8.40 -5.93 -3.04
N ASN A 296 7.89 -6.53 -4.11
CA ASN A 296 8.70 -7.16 -5.16
C ASN A 296 9.41 -6.12 -6.05
N ASP A 297 8.92 -4.89 -6.06
CA ASP A 297 9.58 -3.75 -6.70
C ASP A 297 10.79 -3.23 -5.90
N TRP A 298 11.13 -3.84 -4.75
CA TRP A 298 12.25 -3.42 -3.92
C TRP A 298 13.57 -3.32 -4.69
N TYR A 299 13.89 -4.29 -5.55
CA TYR A 299 15.11 -4.28 -6.36
C TYR A 299 15.04 -3.38 -7.61
N ASN A 300 13.92 -2.69 -7.82
CA ASN A 300 13.56 -2.01 -9.06
C ASN A 300 13.31 -0.53 -8.79
N THR A 301 12.07 -0.04 -8.96
CA THR A 301 11.81 1.41 -9.01
C THR A 301 11.68 2.03 -7.62
N LEU A 302 11.29 1.23 -6.61
CA LEU A 302 10.91 1.62 -5.26
C LEU A 302 9.58 2.39 -5.14
N PHE A 303 8.81 2.55 -6.22
CA PHE A 303 7.54 3.29 -6.22
C PHE A 303 6.46 2.73 -7.14
N ARG A 304 6.69 1.57 -7.78
CA ARG A 304 5.78 0.98 -8.78
C ARG A 304 4.35 0.80 -8.27
N ASP A 305 4.19 0.32 -7.04
CA ASP A 305 2.86 0.21 -6.43
C ASP A 305 2.22 1.60 -6.18
N ALA A 306 3.03 2.61 -5.82
CA ALA A 306 2.54 3.97 -5.57
C ALA A 306 1.99 4.62 -6.85
N ILE A 307 2.72 4.53 -7.98
CA ILE A 307 2.25 5.14 -9.23
C ILE A 307 0.93 4.51 -9.64
N MET A 308 0.82 3.18 -9.56
CA MET A 308 -0.39 2.45 -9.96
C MET A 308 -1.60 2.93 -9.15
N GLN A 309 -1.49 2.95 -7.83
CA GLN A 309 -2.58 3.45 -6.98
C GLN A 309 -2.91 4.93 -7.25
N SER A 310 -1.90 5.78 -7.50
CA SER A 310 -2.11 7.21 -7.80
C SER A 310 -2.91 7.47 -9.10
N LEU A 311 -2.94 6.52 -10.04
CA LEU A 311 -3.75 6.65 -11.25
C LEU A 311 -5.26 6.58 -10.93
N MET A 312 -5.62 5.97 -9.81
CA MET A 312 -7.01 5.71 -9.41
C MET A 312 -7.52 6.65 -8.30
N GLU A 313 -6.73 7.64 -7.90
CA GLU A 313 -7.03 8.57 -6.78
C GLU A 313 -8.35 9.37 -6.93
N HIS A 314 -8.87 9.47 -8.15
CA HIS A 314 -10.11 10.19 -8.49
C HIS A 314 -11.37 9.29 -8.40
N THR A 315 -11.19 8.00 -8.12
CA THR A 315 -12.26 7.00 -8.02
C THR A 315 -12.68 6.78 -6.57
N SER A 316 -13.65 5.89 -6.35
CA SER A 316 -14.07 5.48 -5.01
C SER A 316 -13.32 4.24 -4.49
N LEU A 317 -12.17 3.91 -5.08
CA LEU A 317 -11.34 2.82 -4.57
C LEU A 317 -10.63 3.26 -3.29
N ASP A 318 -10.56 2.36 -2.31
CA ASP A 318 -9.66 2.54 -1.17
C ASP A 318 -8.22 2.26 -1.63
N LEU A 319 -7.33 3.20 -1.33
CA LEU A 319 -5.94 3.26 -1.77
C LEU A 319 -5.04 3.58 -0.59
N GLN A 320 -3.75 3.26 -0.68
CA GLN A 320 -2.76 3.57 0.34
C GLN A 320 -2.06 4.88 0.02
N ALA A 321 -2.12 5.85 0.94
CA ALA A 321 -1.28 7.05 0.86
C ALA A 321 0.21 6.70 0.71
N TYR A 322 1.00 7.60 0.14
CA TYR A 322 2.42 7.41 -0.18
C TYR A 322 3.22 8.61 0.30
N GLN A 323 4.36 8.35 0.95
CA GLN A 323 5.42 9.33 1.20
C GLN A 323 6.76 8.57 1.28
N PRO A 324 7.73 8.78 0.37
CA PRO A 324 9.05 8.18 0.50
C PRO A 324 9.82 8.85 1.64
N SER A 325 10.65 8.07 2.30
CA SER A 325 11.43 8.48 3.48
C SER A 325 12.77 7.75 3.53
N ILE A 326 13.74 8.36 4.20
CA ILE A 326 14.96 7.68 4.63
C ILE A 326 14.74 7.12 6.04
N VAL A 327 15.05 5.84 6.24
CA VAL A 327 14.96 5.20 7.56
C VAL A 327 16.34 4.95 8.12
N PHE A 328 16.51 5.19 9.41
CA PHE A 328 17.62 4.77 10.24
C PHE A 328 17.12 3.79 11.29
N ILE A 329 17.88 2.72 11.55
CA ILE A 329 17.61 1.79 12.65
C ILE A 329 18.81 1.83 13.60
N ASN A 330 18.54 2.16 14.87
CA ASN A 330 19.57 2.34 15.91
C ASN A 330 20.76 3.20 15.44
N GLY A 331 20.43 4.27 14.71
CA GLY A 331 21.40 5.25 14.23
C GLY A 331 22.12 4.88 12.94
N GLU A 332 21.93 3.70 12.35
CA GLU A 332 22.57 3.34 11.09
C GLU A 332 21.61 3.50 9.91
N TYR A 333 22.09 4.14 8.83
CA TYR A 333 21.29 4.37 7.62
C TYR A 333 20.76 3.05 7.09
N TRP A 334 19.44 2.90 7.04
CA TRP A 334 18.77 1.67 6.64
C TRP A 334 18.31 1.68 5.19
N GLY A 335 18.09 2.86 4.61
CA GLY A 335 17.68 3.01 3.21
C GLY A 335 16.34 3.69 3.05
N ILE A 336 15.84 3.62 1.82
CA ILE A 336 14.55 4.21 1.42
C ILE A 336 13.45 3.22 1.81
N HIS A 337 12.46 3.70 2.54
CA HIS A 337 11.15 3.06 2.69
C HIS A 337 10.09 4.05 2.24
N ASN A 338 8.98 3.55 1.70
CA ASN A 338 7.78 4.37 1.55
C ASN A 338 6.86 4.19 2.74
N ILE A 339 6.50 5.32 3.36
CA ILE A 339 5.45 5.40 4.36
C ILE A 339 4.12 5.21 3.63
N ARG A 340 3.29 4.33 4.19
CA ARG A 340 1.97 3.97 3.68
C ARG A 340 0.95 3.94 4.80
N GLU A 341 -0.30 4.19 4.45
CA GLU A 341 -1.42 3.77 5.31
C GLU A 341 -1.60 2.26 5.24
N ARG A 342 -2.06 1.67 6.35
CA ARG A 342 -2.52 0.29 6.36
C ARG A 342 -4.05 0.29 6.32
N ILE A 343 -4.61 -0.31 5.27
CA ILE A 343 -6.07 -0.45 5.10
C ILE A 343 -6.58 -1.59 6.00
N ASP A 344 -6.60 -1.31 7.30
CA ASP A 344 -7.13 -2.19 8.34
C ASP A 344 -8.32 -1.54 9.05
N LYS A 345 -8.80 -2.15 10.14
CA LYS A 345 -9.90 -1.59 10.92
C LYS A 345 -9.71 -0.14 11.36
N ASN A 346 -8.48 0.31 11.64
CA ASN A 346 -8.22 1.69 12.05
C ASN A 346 -8.38 2.66 10.87
N TYR A 347 -8.07 2.23 9.64
CA TYR A 347 -8.35 3.00 8.43
C TYR A 347 -9.87 3.19 8.27
N PHE A 348 -10.65 2.12 8.38
CA PHE A 348 -12.11 2.23 8.25
C PHE A 348 -12.78 3.02 9.37
N GLU A 349 -12.25 2.94 10.60
CA GLU A 349 -12.65 3.82 11.69
C GLU A 349 -12.36 5.30 11.34
N SER A 350 -11.17 5.60 10.80
CA SER A 350 -10.75 6.98 10.52
C SER A 350 -11.48 7.62 9.33
N TYR A 351 -11.68 6.87 8.24
CA TYR A 351 -12.22 7.40 6.99
C TYR A 351 -13.72 7.20 6.82
N TYR A 352 -14.29 6.20 7.48
CA TYR A 352 -15.71 5.86 7.36
C TYR A 352 -16.44 5.90 8.71
N ASN A 353 -15.75 6.13 9.84
CA ASN A 353 -16.37 6.08 11.17
C ASN A 353 -17.16 4.77 11.38
N ILE A 354 -16.54 3.65 10.97
CA ILE A 354 -17.08 2.29 11.16
C ILE A 354 -16.35 1.65 12.34
N ASP A 355 -17.11 1.25 13.37
CA ASP A 355 -16.59 0.50 14.50
C ASP A 355 -16.06 -0.87 14.05
N GLU A 356 -15.01 -1.37 14.69
CA GLU A 356 -14.42 -2.67 14.34
C GLU A 356 -15.42 -3.83 14.41
N ASN A 357 -16.43 -3.73 15.29
CA ASN A 357 -17.49 -4.71 15.39
C ASN A 357 -18.57 -4.55 14.32
N GLU A 358 -18.58 -3.49 13.54
CA GLU A 358 -19.50 -3.33 12.39
C GLU A 358 -18.81 -3.60 11.05
N LEU A 359 -17.50 -3.77 11.05
CA LEU A 359 -16.69 -3.97 9.86
C LEU A 359 -16.53 -5.45 9.53
N VAL A 360 -16.60 -5.78 8.24
CA VAL A 360 -16.19 -7.09 7.72
C VAL A 360 -15.19 -6.85 6.61
N ILE A 361 -14.01 -7.45 6.72
CA ILE A 361 -12.99 -7.52 5.66
C ILE A 361 -12.72 -8.99 5.35
N LEU A 362 -12.86 -9.34 4.07
CA LEU A 362 -12.50 -10.65 3.55
C LEU A 362 -11.35 -10.52 2.54
N GLU A 363 -10.60 -11.60 2.40
CA GLU A 363 -9.52 -11.79 1.43
C GLU A 363 -9.65 -13.15 0.73
N ASP A 364 -8.87 -13.36 -0.33
CA ASP A 364 -8.84 -14.61 -1.09
C ASP A 364 -10.25 -15.08 -1.50
N ASN A 365 -10.54 -16.37 -1.29
CA ASN A 365 -11.82 -16.98 -1.58
C ASN A 365 -12.86 -16.73 -0.46
N GLY A 366 -12.96 -15.49 0.03
CA GLY A 366 -13.88 -15.10 1.11
C GLY A 366 -13.41 -15.51 2.52
N ILE A 367 -12.11 -15.53 2.75
CA ILE A 367 -11.51 -15.78 4.06
C ILE A 367 -11.61 -14.52 4.93
N LEU A 368 -12.10 -14.67 6.16
CA LEU A 368 -12.23 -13.56 7.12
C LEU A 368 -10.87 -13.06 7.60
N ASP A 369 -10.57 -11.77 7.36
CA ASP A 369 -9.39 -11.07 7.89
C ASP A 369 -9.77 -10.24 9.13
N GLU A 370 -10.83 -9.42 9.04
CA GLU A 370 -11.37 -8.63 10.15
C GLU A 370 -12.90 -8.79 10.20
N GLY A 371 -13.47 -8.96 11.39
CA GLY A 371 -14.90 -9.13 11.61
C GLY A 371 -15.20 -10.23 12.62
N ILE A 372 -16.46 -10.69 12.67
CA ILE A 372 -16.89 -11.75 13.59
C ILE A 372 -16.97 -13.08 12.84
N PRO A 373 -16.50 -14.20 13.42
CA PRO A 373 -16.66 -15.53 12.82
C PRO A 373 -18.10 -15.79 12.36
N GLY A 374 -18.26 -16.20 11.10
CA GLY A 374 -19.56 -16.38 10.45
C GLY A 374 -19.90 -15.27 9.45
N ASP A 375 -19.25 -14.10 9.54
CA ASP A 375 -19.47 -12.99 8.60
C ASP A 375 -19.05 -13.34 7.16
N GLU A 376 -18.18 -14.35 6.95
CA GLU A 376 -17.82 -14.86 5.62
C GLU A 376 -19.04 -15.35 4.82
N LYS A 377 -20.10 -15.80 5.50
CA LYS A 377 -21.35 -16.25 4.86
C LYS A 377 -22.00 -15.15 4.02
N LEU A 378 -21.85 -13.88 4.41
CA LEU A 378 -22.42 -12.75 3.67
C LEU A 378 -21.90 -12.66 2.23
N TYR A 379 -20.66 -13.12 1.98
CA TYR A 379 -20.08 -13.20 0.66
C TYR A 379 -20.36 -14.54 -0.01
N LEU A 380 -20.22 -15.64 0.74
CA LEU A 380 -20.44 -16.98 0.20
C LEU A 380 -21.88 -17.18 -0.28
N ASP A 381 -22.87 -16.66 0.43
CA ASP A 381 -24.29 -16.71 0.03
C ASP A 381 -24.54 -15.92 -1.26
N MET A 382 -23.83 -14.80 -1.48
CA MET A 382 -23.87 -14.06 -2.75
C MET A 382 -23.27 -14.88 -3.89
N ILE A 383 -22.13 -15.53 -3.67
CA ILE A 383 -21.49 -16.39 -4.66
C ILE A 383 -22.37 -17.61 -4.99
N ASP A 384 -22.98 -18.24 -3.99
CA ASP A 384 -23.90 -19.36 -4.19
C ASP A 384 -25.17 -18.93 -4.93
N TYR A 385 -25.71 -17.74 -4.64
CA TYR A 385 -26.80 -17.16 -5.43
C TYR A 385 -26.42 -17.06 -6.92
N ILE A 386 -25.22 -16.58 -7.25
CA ILE A 386 -24.75 -16.45 -8.65
C ILE A 386 -24.59 -17.83 -9.31
N LYS A 387 -24.15 -18.86 -8.57
CA LYS A 387 -24.06 -20.24 -9.10
C LYS A 387 -25.43 -20.81 -9.46
N GLU A 388 -26.45 -20.46 -8.68
CA GLU A 388 -27.81 -20.98 -8.82
C GLU A 388 -28.69 -20.12 -9.75
N ASN A 389 -28.32 -18.86 -9.99
CA ASN A 389 -29.12 -17.88 -10.70
C ASN A 389 -28.29 -17.15 -11.76
N SER A 390 -28.57 -17.39 -13.04
CA SER A 390 -27.86 -16.72 -14.15
C SER A 390 -28.03 -15.20 -14.10
N LEU A 391 -26.91 -14.47 -14.23
CA LEU A 391 -26.89 -13.01 -14.28
C LEU A 391 -27.25 -12.43 -15.65
N GLU A 392 -27.40 -13.27 -16.68
CA GLU A 392 -28.04 -12.84 -17.94
C GLU A 392 -29.46 -12.31 -17.70
N ASN A 393 -30.14 -12.80 -16.64
CA ASN A 393 -31.41 -12.27 -16.19
C ASN A 393 -31.21 -10.97 -15.41
N SER A 394 -31.81 -9.88 -15.93
CA SER A 394 -31.71 -8.55 -15.33
C SER A 394 -32.15 -8.49 -13.87
N SER A 395 -33.18 -9.24 -13.45
CA SER A 395 -33.63 -9.22 -12.04
C SER A 395 -32.60 -9.82 -11.08
N ASN A 396 -31.87 -10.86 -11.51
CA ASN A 396 -30.81 -11.45 -10.72
C ASN A 396 -29.62 -10.50 -10.62
N TYR A 397 -29.28 -9.83 -11.72
CA TYR A 397 -28.26 -8.78 -11.73
C TYR A 397 -28.63 -7.59 -10.82
N GLU A 398 -29.88 -7.11 -10.86
CA GLU A 398 -30.33 -6.04 -9.98
C GLU A 398 -30.30 -6.45 -8.49
N TYR A 399 -30.54 -7.72 -8.17
CA TYR A 399 -30.31 -8.22 -6.82
C TYR A 399 -28.83 -8.12 -6.41
N ILE A 400 -27.90 -8.51 -7.29
CA ILE A 400 -26.46 -8.34 -7.02
C ILE A 400 -26.08 -6.87 -6.82
N ASN A 401 -26.72 -5.92 -7.51
CA ASN A 401 -26.49 -4.49 -7.30
C ASN A 401 -26.83 -4.03 -5.86
N THR A 402 -27.68 -4.76 -5.15
CA THR A 402 -27.98 -4.50 -3.72
C THR A 402 -26.91 -5.05 -2.77
N LEU A 403 -26.06 -5.97 -3.25
CA LEU A 403 -25.02 -6.62 -2.46
C LEU A 403 -23.62 -6.08 -2.76
N VAL A 404 -23.41 -5.53 -3.96
CA VAL A 404 -22.10 -5.10 -4.46
C VAL A 404 -22.18 -3.66 -4.96
N ASP A 405 -21.18 -2.86 -4.62
CA ASP A 405 -20.99 -1.57 -5.25
C ASP A 405 -20.35 -1.75 -6.64
N ILE A 406 -21.18 -1.90 -7.67
CA ILE A 406 -20.74 -2.26 -9.03
C ILE A 406 -19.78 -1.22 -9.62
N ASP A 407 -19.95 0.07 -9.32
CA ASP A 407 -19.04 1.10 -9.84
C ASP A 407 -17.63 0.95 -9.25
N ASN A 408 -17.53 0.76 -7.93
CA ASN A 408 -16.27 0.46 -7.26
C ASN A 408 -15.64 -0.84 -7.80
N LEU A 409 -16.44 -1.90 -7.99
CA LEU A 409 -15.94 -3.19 -8.50
C LEU A 409 -15.42 -3.08 -9.95
N ILE A 410 -16.10 -2.31 -10.81
CA ILE A 410 -15.64 -2.10 -12.19
C ILE A 410 -14.31 -1.33 -12.18
N ASP A 411 -14.18 -0.26 -11.39
CA ASP A 411 -12.95 0.51 -11.30
C ASP A 411 -11.78 -0.36 -10.80
N TYR A 412 -12.04 -1.23 -9.82
CA TYR A 412 -11.07 -2.21 -9.33
C TYR A 412 -10.60 -3.18 -10.43
N TYR A 413 -11.54 -3.79 -11.17
CA TYR A 413 -11.20 -4.71 -12.26
C TYR A 413 -10.46 -3.99 -13.39
N VAL A 414 -10.91 -2.79 -13.78
CA VAL A 414 -10.27 -1.98 -14.83
C VAL A 414 -8.84 -1.63 -14.43
N ALA A 415 -8.60 -1.21 -13.19
CA ALA A 415 -7.26 -0.92 -12.68
C ALA A 415 -6.36 -2.16 -12.75
N GLN A 416 -6.75 -3.27 -12.10
CA GLN A 416 -5.93 -4.49 -12.06
C GLN A 416 -5.59 -5.02 -13.47
N ILE A 417 -6.58 -5.02 -14.37
CA ILE A 417 -6.41 -5.47 -15.75
C ILE A 417 -5.51 -4.49 -16.53
N PHE A 418 -5.72 -3.18 -16.43
CA PHE A 418 -4.90 -2.20 -17.14
C PHE A 418 -3.45 -2.27 -16.66
N PHE A 419 -3.23 -2.38 -15.35
CA PHE A 419 -1.91 -2.47 -14.72
C PHE A 419 -1.14 -3.72 -15.13
N GLY A 420 -1.82 -4.73 -15.65
CA GLY A 420 -1.17 -5.98 -15.98
C GLY A 420 -0.75 -6.76 -14.74
N ASN A 421 -1.42 -6.56 -13.59
CA ASN A 421 -1.10 -7.27 -12.36
C ASN A 421 -1.45 -8.76 -12.51
N THR A 422 -0.41 -9.62 -12.53
CA THR A 422 -0.53 -11.07 -12.74
C THR A 422 -0.54 -11.88 -11.45
N ASP A 423 -0.24 -11.27 -10.30
CA ASP A 423 -0.42 -11.91 -8.98
C ASP A 423 -1.91 -11.93 -8.56
N TRP A 424 -2.69 -10.99 -9.12
CA TRP A 424 -4.14 -10.96 -9.08
C TRP A 424 -4.73 -11.76 -10.26
N PRO A 425 -5.92 -12.40 -10.17
CA PRO A 425 -6.91 -12.35 -9.08
C PRO A 425 -6.78 -13.43 -8.01
N GLY A 426 -5.91 -14.41 -8.16
CA GLY A 426 -5.74 -15.49 -7.20
C GLY A 426 -5.11 -15.09 -5.87
N ASN A 427 -4.48 -13.91 -5.84
CA ASN A 427 -3.90 -13.26 -4.67
C ASN A 427 -4.20 -11.73 -4.73
N ASN A 428 -3.72 -10.96 -3.75
CA ASN A 428 -3.81 -9.49 -3.67
C ASN A 428 -5.23 -8.96 -3.91
N ASN A 429 -6.22 -9.65 -3.32
CA ASN A 429 -7.62 -9.27 -3.35
C ASN A 429 -8.14 -9.15 -1.91
N ARG A 430 -8.78 -8.03 -1.64
CA ARG A 430 -9.37 -7.67 -0.34
C ARG A 430 -10.63 -6.86 -0.60
N PHE A 431 -11.67 -7.16 0.16
CA PHE A 431 -12.95 -6.49 0.02
C PHE A 431 -13.67 -6.39 1.36
N TRP A 432 -14.45 -5.33 1.51
CA TRP A 432 -15.02 -4.94 2.78
C TRP A 432 -16.48 -4.54 2.66
N ARG A 433 -17.18 -4.56 3.79
CA ARG A 433 -18.51 -3.97 3.95
C ARG A 433 -18.75 -3.56 5.39
N LYS A 434 -19.74 -2.70 5.58
CA LYS A 434 -20.42 -2.57 6.88
C LYS A 434 -21.43 -3.71 7.07
N ARG A 435 -21.53 -4.24 8.29
CA ARG A 435 -22.45 -5.30 8.69
C ARG A 435 -23.85 -4.78 8.97
N VAL A 436 -24.48 -4.26 7.93
CA VAL A 436 -25.87 -3.79 7.92
C VAL A 436 -26.57 -4.28 6.65
N GLY A 437 -27.90 -4.37 6.67
CA GLY A 437 -28.67 -4.68 5.45
C GLY A 437 -28.57 -3.56 4.41
N PHE A 438 -28.89 -3.87 3.15
CA PHE A 438 -28.83 -2.89 2.07
C PHE A 438 -29.76 -1.70 2.31
N ASN A 439 -29.20 -0.49 2.26
CA ASN A 439 -29.97 0.75 2.29
C ASN A 439 -29.39 1.77 1.28
N PRO A 440 -30.08 2.04 0.16
CA PRO A 440 -29.58 2.95 -0.87
C PRO A 440 -29.51 4.42 -0.43
N ASN A 441 -30.15 4.78 0.69
CA ASN A 441 -30.14 6.14 1.22
C ASN A 441 -29.03 6.35 2.26
N SER A 442 -28.26 5.32 2.61
CA SER A 442 -27.11 5.45 3.50
C SER A 442 -25.97 6.23 2.82
N ALA A 443 -25.14 6.87 3.64
CA ALA A 443 -23.86 7.41 3.17
C ALA A 443 -22.99 6.30 2.55
N TYR A 444 -22.07 6.69 1.66
CA TYR A 444 -21.13 5.77 1.04
C TYR A 444 -20.37 4.96 2.10
N GLY A 445 -20.24 3.64 1.91
CA GLY A 445 -19.65 2.73 2.89
C GLY A 445 -20.61 2.23 3.99
N HIS A 446 -21.77 2.86 4.19
CA HIS A 446 -22.75 2.52 5.23
C HIS A 446 -24.02 1.83 4.72
N ASP A 447 -24.03 1.47 3.44
CA ASP A 447 -25.17 0.88 2.76
C ASP A 447 -25.17 -0.66 2.75
N GLY A 448 -24.20 -1.31 3.38
CA GLY A 448 -24.13 -2.77 3.45
C GLY A 448 -23.64 -3.47 2.18
N ARG A 449 -23.17 -2.74 1.16
CA ARG A 449 -22.60 -3.34 -0.06
C ARG A 449 -21.12 -3.69 0.09
N TRP A 450 -20.69 -4.75 -0.58
CA TRP A 450 -19.28 -5.13 -0.77
C TRP A 450 -18.54 -4.14 -1.68
N ARG A 451 -17.32 -3.79 -1.28
CA ARG A 451 -16.39 -2.89 -1.99
C ARG A 451 -14.98 -3.48 -1.97
N TRP A 452 -14.22 -3.27 -3.04
CA TRP A 452 -12.87 -3.78 -3.20
C TRP A 452 -11.84 -2.70 -2.89
N VAL A 453 -10.74 -3.16 -2.30
CA VAL A 453 -9.56 -2.36 -1.98
C VAL A 453 -8.51 -2.62 -3.04
N LEU A 454 -7.87 -1.57 -3.55
CA LEU A 454 -6.76 -1.68 -4.48
C LEU A 454 -5.44 -1.54 -3.71
N PHE A 455 -4.66 -2.62 -3.63
CA PHE A 455 -3.40 -2.68 -2.91
C PHE A 455 -2.49 -3.75 -3.51
N ASP A 456 -1.21 -3.72 -3.15
CA ASP A 456 -0.20 -4.73 -3.54
C ASP A 456 -0.17 -4.97 -5.06
N THR A 457 0.02 -3.87 -5.78
CA THR A 457 -0.04 -3.83 -7.25
C THR A 457 1.32 -4.02 -7.90
N ASP A 458 2.42 -4.19 -7.15
CA ASP A 458 3.78 -4.15 -7.68
C ASP A 458 4.12 -5.21 -8.74
N PHE A 459 3.34 -6.28 -8.89
CA PHE A 459 3.46 -7.22 -10.02
C PHE A 459 3.05 -6.61 -11.38
N GLY A 460 2.38 -5.46 -11.39
CA GLY A 460 1.99 -4.74 -12.59
C GLY A 460 3.09 -3.89 -13.23
N PHE A 461 2.73 -3.21 -14.32
CA PHE A 461 3.58 -2.28 -15.07
C PHE A 461 4.88 -2.92 -15.60
N GLY A 462 4.85 -4.23 -15.88
CA GLY A 462 5.97 -4.95 -16.45
C GLY A 462 7.11 -5.28 -15.48
N LEU A 463 6.82 -5.50 -14.19
CA LEU A 463 7.84 -5.97 -13.24
C LEU A 463 8.50 -7.27 -13.72
N TYR A 464 7.69 -8.21 -14.21
CA TYR A 464 8.16 -9.45 -14.81
C TYR A 464 7.92 -9.44 -16.33
N PRO A 465 8.98 -9.41 -17.16
CA PRO A 465 8.84 -9.48 -18.61
C PRO A 465 8.03 -10.71 -19.04
N HIS A 466 7.15 -10.56 -20.04
CA HIS A 466 6.22 -11.60 -20.53
C HIS A 466 5.10 -12.04 -19.56
N GLU A 467 5.13 -11.57 -18.31
CA GLU A 467 4.14 -11.87 -17.28
C GLU A 467 3.69 -10.58 -16.58
N GLY A 468 2.93 -9.75 -17.31
CA GLY A 468 2.46 -8.44 -16.81
C GLY A 468 3.08 -7.24 -17.54
N ASP A 469 3.73 -7.48 -18.68
CA ASP A 469 4.17 -6.42 -19.60
C ASP A 469 2.98 -5.74 -20.31
N TYR A 470 3.27 -4.71 -21.12
CA TYR A 470 2.24 -3.91 -21.79
C TYR A 470 1.38 -4.73 -22.77
N ASN A 471 1.88 -5.87 -23.26
CA ASN A 471 1.24 -6.71 -24.26
C ASN A 471 0.53 -7.93 -23.65
N THR A 472 0.69 -8.18 -22.35
CA THR A 472 0.03 -9.27 -21.64
C THR A 472 -1.49 -9.06 -21.61
N ASN A 473 -2.28 -10.01 -22.12
CA ASN A 473 -3.75 -9.89 -22.12
C ASN A 473 -4.34 -10.26 -20.74
N THR A 474 -4.29 -9.30 -19.83
CA THR A 474 -4.73 -9.48 -18.45
C THR A 474 -6.25 -9.56 -18.31
N LEU A 475 -7.02 -9.11 -19.33
CA LEU A 475 -8.47 -9.31 -19.37
C LEU A 475 -8.80 -10.79 -19.56
N LEU A 476 -8.07 -11.49 -20.44
CA LEU A 476 -8.20 -12.94 -20.61
C LEU A 476 -7.72 -13.68 -19.36
N HIS A 477 -6.64 -13.22 -18.73
CA HIS A 477 -6.15 -13.76 -17.46
C HIS A 477 -7.20 -13.68 -16.35
N ALA A 478 -7.85 -12.53 -16.21
CA ALA A 478 -8.89 -12.24 -15.22
C ALA A 478 -10.20 -13.00 -15.43
N THR A 479 -10.38 -13.60 -16.62
CA THR A 479 -11.61 -14.26 -17.04
C THR A 479 -11.38 -15.72 -17.43
N LYS A 480 -10.19 -16.28 -17.14
CA LYS A 480 -9.87 -17.67 -17.41
C LYS A 480 -10.69 -18.61 -16.51
N ALA A 481 -11.39 -19.56 -17.11
CA ALA A 481 -12.15 -20.58 -16.42
C ALA A 481 -11.31 -21.84 -16.14
N GLY A 482 -11.65 -22.59 -15.09
CA GLY A 482 -11.12 -23.92 -14.80
C GLY A 482 -9.70 -23.94 -14.23
N GLY A 483 -9.15 -22.80 -13.79
CA GLY A 483 -7.90 -22.78 -13.03
C GLY A 483 -8.07 -23.45 -11.67
N SER A 484 -7.07 -24.22 -11.21
CA SER A 484 -7.11 -24.87 -9.89
C SER A 484 -6.24 -24.18 -8.84
N GLU A 485 -5.25 -23.41 -9.29
CA GLU A 485 -4.19 -22.83 -8.44
C GLU A 485 -3.87 -21.41 -8.90
N TRP A 486 -3.00 -20.73 -8.15
CA TRP A 486 -2.41 -19.44 -8.54
C TRP A 486 -1.89 -19.49 -9.99
N PRO A 487 -2.00 -18.40 -10.78
CA PRO A 487 -2.44 -17.05 -10.41
C PRO A 487 -3.94 -16.78 -10.55
N ASN A 488 -4.72 -17.69 -11.13
CA ASN A 488 -6.15 -17.46 -11.43
C ASN A 488 -7.00 -18.72 -11.21
N PRO A 489 -7.09 -19.22 -9.96
CA PRO A 489 -7.97 -20.32 -9.63
C PRO A 489 -9.44 -19.94 -9.93
N ASP A 490 -10.29 -20.91 -10.25
CA ASP A 490 -11.62 -20.67 -10.85
C ASP A 490 -12.50 -19.73 -10.02
N TRP A 491 -12.41 -19.82 -8.69
CA TRP A 491 -13.13 -18.96 -7.75
C TRP A 491 -12.79 -17.48 -7.91
N SER A 492 -11.54 -17.15 -8.27
CA SER A 492 -11.03 -15.78 -8.37
C SER A 492 -11.52 -15.05 -9.63
N THR A 493 -11.79 -15.79 -10.70
CA THR A 493 -12.32 -15.25 -11.96
C THR A 493 -13.84 -15.40 -12.06
N PHE A 494 -14.47 -16.15 -11.15
CA PHE A 494 -15.88 -16.52 -11.19
C PHE A 494 -16.80 -15.30 -11.22
N LEU A 495 -16.58 -14.32 -10.33
CA LEU A 495 -17.45 -13.15 -10.21
C LEU A 495 -17.45 -12.32 -11.51
N LEU A 496 -16.27 -11.97 -12.03
CA LEU A 496 -16.15 -11.18 -13.26
C LEU A 496 -16.76 -11.90 -14.47
N ARG A 497 -16.48 -13.20 -14.65
CA ARG A 497 -17.05 -13.99 -15.76
C ARG A 497 -18.57 -13.96 -15.75
N ASN A 498 -19.18 -14.14 -14.58
CA ASN A 498 -20.64 -14.16 -14.47
C ASN A 498 -21.23 -12.76 -14.63
N LEU A 499 -20.62 -11.71 -14.08
CA LEU A 499 -21.08 -10.34 -14.30
C LEU A 499 -21.03 -9.94 -15.80
N LEU A 500 -19.98 -10.34 -16.52
CA LEU A 500 -19.85 -10.08 -17.97
C LEU A 500 -20.90 -10.78 -18.85
N SER A 501 -21.64 -11.77 -18.31
CA SER A 501 -22.78 -12.38 -19.01
C SER A 501 -23.96 -11.41 -19.11
N ASN A 502 -24.09 -10.46 -18.18
CA ASN A 502 -25.14 -9.45 -18.20
C ASN A 502 -24.79 -8.32 -19.18
N GLU A 503 -25.70 -7.98 -20.10
CA GLU A 503 -25.44 -6.97 -21.13
C GLU A 503 -25.24 -5.55 -20.55
N THR A 504 -26.00 -5.19 -19.52
CA THR A 504 -25.87 -3.89 -18.84
C THR A 504 -24.50 -3.76 -18.18
N PHE A 505 -24.09 -4.77 -17.40
CA PHE A 505 -22.77 -4.78 -16.78
C PHE A 505 -21.66 -4.76 -17.83
N LYS A 506 -21.75 -5.60 -18.87
CA LYS A 506 -20.75 -5.67 -19.94
C LYS A 506 -20.56 -4.33 -20.64
N ASN A 507 -21.65 -3.64 -21.01
CA ASN A 507 -21.56 -2.33 -21.65
C ASN A 507 -20.96 -1.29 -20.69
N LYS A 508 -21.36 -1.31 -19.42
CA LYS A 508 -20.80 -0.44 -18.37
C LYS A 508 -19.30 -0.68 -18.18
N PHE A 509 -18.87 -1.94 -18.12
CA PHE A 509 -17.47 -2.34 -17.98
C PHE A 509 -16.62 -1.86 -19.17
N ILE A 510 -17.08 -2.10 -20.41
CA ILE A 510 -16.37 -1.66 -21.62
C ILE A 510 -16.28 -0.13 -21.69
N ASN A 511 -17.36 0.58 -21.39
CA ASN A 511 -17.37 2.04 -21.38
C ASN A 511 -16.50 2.62 -20.27
N ARG A 512 -16.51 2.05 -19.06
CA ARG A 512 -15.65 2.50 -17.98
C ARG A 512 -14.17 2.28 -18.31
N PHE A 513 -13.84 1.18 -18.98
CA PHE A 513 -12.49 0.97 -19.50
C PHE A 513 -12.11 2.04 -20.53
N ALA A 514 -12.99 2.31 -21.49
CA ALA A 514 -12.77 3.37 -22.48
C ALA A 514 -12.62 4.75 -21.83
N ASP A 515 -13.41 5.04 -20.80
CA ASP A 515 -13.35 6.28 -20.03
C ASP A 515 -11.95 6.46 -19.41
N HIS A 516 -11.45 5.48 -18.66
CA HIS A 516 -10.10 5.54 -18.08
C HIS A 516 -9.00 5.65 -19.15
N LEU A 517 -9.11 4.93 -20.27
CA LEU A 517 -8.15 5.00 -21.37
C LEU A 517 -8.14 6.36 -22.10
N ASN A 518 -9.19 7.17 -21.96
CA ASN A 518 -9.25 8.54 -22.48
C ASN A 518 -8.82 9.59 -21.43
N THR A 519 -8.57 9.19 -20.17
CA THR A 519 -8.39 10.10 -19.04
C THR A 519 -7.28 9.64 -18.10
N SER A 520 -7.59 8.86 -17.08
CA SER A 520 -6.67 8.46 -16.00
C SER A 520 -5.45 7.68 -16.46
N PHE A 521 -5.60 6.95 -17.58
CA PHE A 521 -4.57 6.13 -18.21
C PHE A 521 -4.03 6.74 -19.52
N GLU A 522 -4.29 8.02 -19.75
CA GLU A 522 -3.70 8.75 -20.86
C GLU A 522 -2.15 8.74 -20.71
N PRO A 523 -1.40 8.36 -21.77
CA PRO A 523 0.05 8.19 -21.72
C PRO A 523 0.84 9.36 -21.11
N GLU A 524 0.57 10.61 -21.52
CA GLU A 524 1.30 11.77 -21.03
C GLU A 524 1.09 11.93 -19.52
N ARG A 525 -0.16 11.82 -19.05
CA ARG A 525 -0.48 11.87 -17.61
C ARG A 525 0.25 10.79 -16.83
N VAL A 526 0.28 9.55 -17.31
CA VAL A 526 0.94 8.44 -16.60
C VAL A 526 2.46 8.65 -16.55
N VAL A 527 3.06 9.09 -17.66
CA VAL A 527 4.51 9.39 -17.73
C VAL A 527 4.89 10.56 -16.80
N GLU A 528 4.07 11.61 -16.71
CA GLU A 528 4.27 12.69 -15.74
C GLU A 528 4.24 12.18 -14.30
N ARG A 529 3.26 11.32 -13.93
CA ARG A 529 3.21 10.73 -12.58
C ARG A 529 4.46 9.89 -12.26
N ILE A 530 4.98 9.18 -13.25
CA ILE A 530 6.25 8.45 -13.11
C ILE A 530 7.41 9.42 -12.89
N ALA A 531 7.46 10.53 -13.64
CA ALA A 531 8.48 11.56 -13.49
C ALA A 531 8.44 12.20 -12.09
N ASP A 532 7.25 12.57 -11.59
CA ASP A 532 7.07 13.16 -10.26
C ASP A 532 7.67 12.27 -9.16
N MET A 533 7.36 10.96 -9.17
CA MET A 533 7.88 10.03 -8.17
C MET A 533 9.37 9.71 -8.36
N LYS A 534 9.84 9.65 -9.62
CA LYS A 534 11.26 9.48 -9.95
C LYS A 534 12.08 10.64 -9.38
N GLU A 535 11.70 11.89 -9.69
CA GLU A 535 12.41 13.10 -9.26
C GLU A 535 12.51 13.18 -7.74
N LEU A 536 11.47 12.75 -7.02
CA LEU A 536 11.43 12.77 -5.57
C LEU A 536 12.48 11.85 -4.93
N ILE A 537 12.75 10.67 -5.48
CA ILE A 537 13.66 9.68 -4.86
C ILE A 537 15.04 9.60 -5.52
N GLU A 538 15.20 10.10 -6.75
CA GLU A 538 16.46 10.04 -7.52
C GLU A 538 17.70 10.51 -6.74
N PRO A 539 17.64 11.59 -5.93
CA PRO A 539 18.80 12.02 -5.12
C PRO A 539 19.31 10.95 -4.16
N GLU A 540 18.44 10.04 -3.71
CA GLU A 540 18.70 9.10 -2.62
C GLU A 540 19.05 7.68 -3.10
N ILE A 541 18.77 7.37 -4.37
CA ILE A 541 19.03 6.05 -4.97
C ILE A 541 20.50 5.65 -4.82
N GLY A 542 21.42 6.59 -4.97
CA GLY A 542 22.86 6.30 -4.89
C GLY A 542 23.28 5.72 -3.54
N GLU A 543 22.80 6.26 -2.42
CA GLU A 543 23.12 5.77 -1.07
C GLU A 543 22.36 4.47 -0.77
N HIS A 544 21.10 4.37 -1.21
CA HIS A 544 20.31 3.13 -1.13
C HIS A 544 21.01 1.95 -1.82
N THR A 545 21.42 2.13 -3.08
CA THR A 545 22.08 1.09 -3.89
C THR A 545 23.42 0.68 -3.29
N LYS A 546 24.20 1.61 -2.72
CA LYS A 546 25.46 1.29 -2.04
C LYS A 546 25.24 0.39 -0.83
N ARG A 547 24.17 0.62 -0.05
CA ARG A 547 23.85 -0.20 1.11
C ARG A 547 23.38 -1.60 0.73
N TRP A 548 22.47 -1.71 -0.23
CA TRP A 548 21.75 -2.96 -0.51
C TRP A 548 22.27 -3.74 -1.71
N PHE A 549 23.24 -3.21 -2.45
CA PHE A 549 23.83 -3.81 -3.65
C PHE A 549 22.80 -4.19 -4.71
N PHE A 550 22.12 -3.17 -5.27
CA PHE A 550 21.19 -3.41 -6.36
C PHE A 550 21.94 -3.96 -7.57
N ARG A 551 21.51 -5.14 -8.01
CA ARG A 551 22.05 -5.80 -9.21
C ARG A 551 21.42 -5.25 -10.48
N GLU A 552 20.21 -4.72 -10.38
CA GLU A 552 19.48 -4.10 -11.49
C GLU A 552 19.84 -2.62 -11.64
N ASP A 553 19.86 -2.16 -12.90
CA ASP A 553 20.05 -0.76 -13.23
C ASP A 553 18.73 -0.02 -13.00
N TRP A 554 18.67 0.78 -11.93
CA TRP A 554 17.48 1.54 -11.54
C TRP A 554 16.87 2.30 -12.73
N LYS A 555 17.68 2.90 -13.60
CA LYS A 555 17.19 3.66 -14.77
C LYS A 555 16.48 2.76 -15.78
N LYS A 556 16.95 1.52 -15.98
CA LYS A 556 16.25 0.56 -16.85
C LYS A 556 14.91 0.15 -16.26
N SER A 557 14.82 -0.02 -14.94
CA SER A 557 13.53 -0.29 -14.29
C SER A 557 12.54 0.86 -14.49
N ILE A 558 13.02 2.12 -14.55
CA ILE A 558 12.20 3.28 -14.93
C ILE A 558 11.78 3.21 -16.41
N ASP A 559 12.70 2.90 -17.32
CA ASP A 559 12.40 2.81 -18.76
C ASP A 559 11.29 1.77 -19.04
N VAL A 560 11.27 0.66 -18.29
CA VAL A 560 10.23 -0.38 -18.38
C VAL A 560 8.83 0.17 -18.08
N ILE A 561 8.67 0.94 -16.99
CA ILE A 561 7.36 1.49 -16.62
C ILE A 561 6.92 2.64 -17.55
N ILE A 562 7.87 3.39 -18.13
CA ILE A 562 7.60 4.39 -19.16
C ILE A 562 7.13 3.71 -20.45
N GLU A 563 7.82 2.66 -20.91
CA GLU A 563 7.41 1.89 -22.09
C GLU A 563 6.01 1.30 -21.88
N PHE A 564 5.75 0.78 -20.68
CA PHE A 564 4.42 0.30 -20.31
C PHE A 564 3.36 1.39 -20.46
N ALA A 565 3.57 2.55 -19.82
CA ALA A 565 2.64 3.67 -19.86
C ALA A 565 2.30 4.13 -21.30
N GLN A 566 3.30 4.17 -22.18
CA GLN A 566 3.15 4.62 -23.56
C GLN A 566 2.42 3.61 -24.45
N ARG A 567 2.67 2.31 -24.26
CA ARG A 567 2.17 1.26 -25.17
C ARG A 567 0.89 0.60 -24.68
N ARG A 568 0.67 0.53 -23.36
CA ARG A 568 -0.43 -0.21 -22.77
C ARG A 568 -1.81 0.29 -23.21
N PRO A 569 -2.11 1.60 -23.30
CA PRO A 569 -3.47 2.05 -23.64
C PRO A 569 -3.96 1.54 -24.99
N GLU A 570 -3.12 1.60 -26.03
CA GLU A 570 -3.48 1.10 -27.35
C GLU A 570 -3.63 -0.44 -27.35
N LYS A 571 -2.70 -1.15 -26.71
CA LYS A 571 -2.80 -2.61 -26.58
C LYS A 571 -4.02 -3.06 -25.80
N GLN A 572 -4.39 -2.33 -24.76
CA GLN A 572 -5.59 -2.64 -24.00
C GLN A 572 -6.87 -2.45 -24.84
N ARG A 573 -6.91 -1.47 -25.76
CA ARG A 573 -8.03 -1.34 -26.71
C ARG A 573 -8.10 -2.53 -27.66
N GLU A 574 -6.96 -2.99 -28.19
CA GLU A 574 -6.89 -4.21 -29.00
C GLU A 574 -7.38 -5.44 -28.24
N HIS A 575 -6.96 -5.61 -26.98
CA HIS A 575 -7.40 -6.71 -26.11
C HIS A 575 -8.92 -6.69 -25.87
N ILE A 576 -9.49 -5.52 -25.56
CA ILE A 576 -10.94 -5.35 -25.35
C ILE A 576 -11.70 -5.70 -26.64
N MET A 577 -11.26 -5.16 -27.79
CA MET A 577 -11.89 -5.46 -29.07
C MET A 577 -11.87 -6.96 -29.38
N SER A 578 -10.71 -7.60 -29.22
CA SER A 578 -10.57 -9.03 -29.48
C SER A 578 -11.40 -9.87 -28.51
N PHE A 579 -11.42 -9.53 -27.23
CA PHE A 579 -12.11 -10.30 -26.19
C PHE A 579 -13.63 -10.25 -26.37
N PHE A 580 -14.19 -9.07 -26.66
CA PHE A 580 -15.63 -8.88 -26.84
C PHE A 580 -16.09 -9.00 -28.31
N ASN A 581 -15.18 -9.31 -29.23
CA ASN A 581 -15.45 -9.41 -30.68
C ASN A 581 -16.06 -8.12 -31.27
N LEU A 582 -15.54 -6.96 -30.86
CA LEU A 582 -16.03 -5.64 -31.27
C LEU A 582 -15.52 -5.29 -32.67
N GLN A 583 -16.39 -4.71 -33.49
CA GLN A 583 -16.16 -4.51 -34.94
C GLN A 583 -15.29 -3.29 -35.27
N GLY A 584 -14.89 -2.51 -34.26
CA GLY A 584 -14.08 -1.31 -34.46
C GLY A 584 -14.14 -0.36 -33.28
N ARG A 585 -13.51 0.80 -33.47
CA ARG A 585 -13.54 1.95 -32.57
C ARG A 585 -13.75 3.22 -33.39
N SER A 586 -14.31 4.24 -32.76
CA SER A 586 -14.52 5.56 -33.36
C SER A 586 -14.07 6.64 -32.41
N SER A 587 -13.60 7.74 -32.97
CA SER A 587 -13.37 8.98 -32.25
C SER A 587 -14.66 9.77 -32.10
N ILE A 588 -14.90 10.31 -30.91
CA ILE A 588 -15.92 11.32 -30.68
C ILE A 588 -15.25 12.64 -30.29
N ASN A 589 -15.49 13.66 -31.10
CA ASN A 589 -15.04 15.03 -30.86
C ASN A 589 -16.18 15.82 -30.24
N ILE A 590 -16.01 16.27 -29.01
CA ILE A 590 -17.00 17.01 -28.24
C ILE A 590 -16.57 18.47 -28.17
N ASN A 591 -17.49 19.38 -28.41
CA ASN A 591 -17.30 20.82 -28.24
C ASN A 591 -18.48 21.44 -27.47
N VAL A 592 -18.32 22.69 -27.05
CA VAL A 592 -19.36 23.51 -26.41
C VAL A 592 -19.44 24.87 -27.08
N SER A 593 -20.59 25.55 -27.00
CA SER A 593 -20.70 26.93 -27.49
C SER A 593 -19.89 27.92 -26.66
N ASP A 594 -19.83 27.71 -25.35
CA ASP A 594 -19.01 28.45 -24.39
C ASP A 594 -18.69 27.55 -23.20
N LYS A 595 -17.39 27.39 -22.87
CA LYS A 595 -16.93 26.54 -21.76
C LYS A 595 -17.31 27.09 -20.38
N ASN A 596 -17.68 28.36 -20.29
CA ASN A 596 -18.13 28.97 -19.04
C ASN A 596 -19.63 28.75 -18.80
N HIS A 597 -20.40 28.40 -19.84
CA HIS A 597 -21.85 28.21 -19.74
C HIS A 597 -22.25 26.77 -19.41
N GLY A 598 -21.31 25.83 -19.45
CA GLY A 598 -21.55 24.42 -19.15
C GLY A 598 -20.46 23.51 -19.71
N TYR A 599 -20.59 22.23 -19.42
CA TYR A 599 -19.70 21.18 -19.91
C TYR A 599 -20.50 19.97 -20.39
N VAL A 600 -19.84 19.02 -21.04
CA VAL A 600 -20.45 17.76 -21.47
C VAL A 600 -19.95 16.63 -20.59
N LYS A 601 -20.87 15.80 -20.09
CA LYS A 601 -20.58 14.52 -19.48
C LYS A 601 -20.73 13.41 -20.50
N ILE A 602 -19.70 12.60 -20.71
CA ILE A 602 -19.76 11.37 -21.52
C ILE A 602 -19.52 10.17 -20.61
N ASN A 603 -20.50 9.28 -20.54
CA ASN A 603 -20.57 8.18 -19.59
C ASN A 603 -20.27 8.67 -18.16
N THR A 604 -19.06 8.41 -17.68
CA THR A 604 -18.62 8.79 -16.33
C THR A 604 -17.63 9.95 -16.30
N ILE A 605 -17.18 10.41 -17.47
CA ILE A 605 -16.27 11.55 -17.64
C ILE A 605 -17.05 12.85 -17.67
N ASP A 606 -16.74 13.77 -16.77
CA ASP A 606 -17.12 15.17 -16.90
C ASP A 606 -16.03 15.88 -17.73
N VAL A 607 -16.30 16.26 -18.99
CA VAL A 607 -15.28 16.85 -19.86
C VAL A 607 -14.99 18.29 -19.43
N ASN A 608 -14.07 18.44 -18.47
CA ASN A 608 -13.62 19.71 -17.91
C ASN A 608 -12.20 19.58 -17.32
N GLU A 609 -11.67 20.70 -16.85
CA GLU A 609 -10.31 20.82 -16.30
C GLU A 609 -10.05 20.05 -14.99
N ASN A 610 -11.10 19.54 -14.33
CA ASN A 610 -10.96 18.76 -13.09
C ASN A 610 -10.83 17.25 -13.37
N THR A 611 -11.02 16.79 -14.60
CA THR A 611 -10.88 15.38 -14.94
C THR A 611 -9.42 15.02 -15.21
N PRO A 612 -8.88 13.97 -14.56
CA PRO A 612 -7.52 13.50 -14.80
C PRO A 612 -7.24 13.25 -16.28
N GLY A 613 -6.11 13.76 -16.78
CA GLY A 613 -5.70 13.58 -18.18
C GLY A 613 -6.33 14.58 -19.15
N ILE A 614 -7.23 15.47 -18.70
CA ILE A 614 -7.71 16.60 -19.50
C ILE A 614 -6.98 17.86 -19.02
N LYS A 615 -6.11 18.41 -19.87
CA LYS A 615 -5.32 19.63 -19.58
C LYS A 615 -5.45 20.66 -20.70
N GLY A 616 -5.15 21.91 -20.37
CA GLY A 616 -5.12 23.01 -21.34
C GLY A 616 -6.51 23.38 -21.85
N ASP A 617 -6.64 23.57 -23.17
CA ASP A 617 -7.92 23.85 -23.80
C ASP A 617 -8.79 22.59 -23.84
N VAL A 618 -9.70 22.47 -22.86
CA VAL A 618 -10.63 21.34 -22.71
C VAL A 618 -11.38 21.03 -24.00
N TYR A 619 -11.84 22.07 -24.72
CA TYR A 619 -12.66 21.91 -25.91
C TYR A 619 -11.96 22.47 -27.16
N PRO A 620 -12.01 21.77 -28.30
CA PRO A 620 -12.67 20.47 -28.51
C PRO A 620 -11.92 19.32 -27.82
N TRP A 621 -12.65 18.43 -27.16
CA TRP A 621 -12.12 17.21 -26.56
C TRP A 621 -12.36 16.02 -27.48
N ALA A 622 -11.39 15.11 -27.60
CA ALA A 622 -11.54 13.89 -28.39
C ALA A 622 -11.37 12.65 -27.50
N GLY A 623 -12.29 11.70 -27.62
CA GLY A 623 -12.22 10.41 -26.94
C GLY A 623 -12.42 9.24 -27.90
N ILE A 624 -11.80 8.10 -27.62
CA ILE A 624 -11.94 6.88 -28.41
C ILE A 624 -12.86 5.89 -27.68
N TYR A 625 -13.92 5.45 -28.36
CA TYR A 625 -14.91 4.49 -27.86
C TYR A 625 -15.13 3.35 -28.85
N PHE A 626 -15.66 2.23 -28.36
CA PHE A 626 -15.85 1.02 -29.17
C PHE A 626 -17.19 1.04 -29.92
N ASN A 627 -17.17 0.63 -31.18
CA ASN A 627 -18.35 0.62 -32.03
C ASN A 627 -19.36 -0.42 -31.55
N GLY A 628 -20.64 -0.08 -31.64
CA GLY A 628 -21.73 -0.96 -31.21
C GLY A 628 -22.01 -0.96 -29.69
N ILE A 629 -21.15 -0.34 -28.88
CA ILE A 629 -21.41 -0.14 -27.45
C ILE A 629 -22.15 1.19 -27.25
N PRO A 630 -23.34 1.20 -26.63
CA PRO A 630 -24.06 2.43 -26.36
C PRO A 630 -23.30 3.32 -25.38
N ILE A 631 -23.14 4.60 -25.71
CA ILE A 631 -22.59 5.63 -24.83
C ILE A 631 -23.68 6.64 -24.46
N THR A 632 -23.56 7.22 -23.28
CA THR A 632 -24.47 8.27 -22.81
C THR A 632 -23.76 9.60 -22.78
N ILE A 633 -24.34 10.64 -23.38
CA ILE A 633 -23.78 11.99 -23.39
C ILE A 633 -24.81 12.94 -22.81
N THR A 634 -24.42 13.78 -21.86
CA THR A 634 -25.31 14.76 -21.22
C THR A 634 -24.65 16.13 -21.22
N ALA A 635 -25.35 17.17 -21.69
CA ALA A 635 -24.92 18.54 -21.51
C ALA A 635 -25.26 18.98 -20.08
N ILE A 636 -24.30 19.53 -19.33
CA ILE A 636 -24.46 20.00 -17.96
C ILE A 636 -24.28 21.52 -17.94
N PRO A 637 -25.38 22.29 -17.85
CA PRO A 637 -25.30 23.75 -17.78
C PRO A 637 -24.63 24.21 -16.49
N ALA A 638 -23.83 25.27 -16.58
CA ALA A 638 -23.31 25.98 -15.41
C ALA A 638 -24.44 26.75 -14.70
N PRO A 639 -24.29 27.11 -13.41
CA PRO A 639 -25.28 27.91 -12.69
C PRO A 639 -25.64 29.20 -13.45
N GLY A 640 -26.93 29.41 -13.70
CA GLY A 640 -27.44 30.58 -14.43
C GLY A 640 -27.60 30.39 -15.94
N HIS A 641 -27.13 29.28 -16.49
CA HIS A 641 -27.25 28.93 -17.91
C HIS A 641 -28.19 27.75 -18.12
N LYS A 642 -28.60 27.53 -19.38
CA LYS A 642 -29.34 26.33 -19.78
C LYS A 642 -28.79 25.71 -21.05
N PHE A 643 -29.02 24.42 -21.21
CA PHE A 643 -28.80 23.72 -22.46
C PHE A 643 -29.89 24.12 -23.48
N VAL A 644 -29.49 24.37 -24.72
CA VAL A 644 -30.37 24.79 -25.82
C VAL A 644 -30.59 23.65 -26.80
N ARG A 645 -29.50 23.09 -27.35
CA ARG A 645 -29.54 22.03 -28.37
C ARG A 645 -28.16 21.40 -28.59
N TRP A 646 -28.16 20.27 -29.28
CA TRP A 646 -26.95 19.66 -29.85
C TRP A 646 -26.77 20.06 -31.32
N GLU A 647 -25.53 20.35 -31.72
CA GLU A 647 -25.10 20.49 -33.12
C GLU A 647 -24.23 19.28 -33.51
N GLY A 648 -24.18 18.93 -34.80
CA GLY A 648 -23.44 17.75 -35.31
C GLY A 648 -24.33 16.55 -35.72
N GLY A 649 -25.64 16.69 -35.58
CA GLY A 649 -26.65 15.72 -36.01
C GLY A 649 -28.07 16.17 -35.63
N SER A 650 -29.07 15.34 -35.93
CA SER A 650 -30.48 15.64 -35.62
C SER A 650 -30.90 14.94 -34.33
N TYR A 651 -30.70 15.60 -33.18
CA TYR A 651 -30.87 14.99 -31.85
C TYR A 651 -32.06 15.54 -31.03
N GLY A 652 -32.85 16.45 -31.60
CA GLY A 652 -33.93 17.13 -30.89
C GLY A 652 -33.42 17.97 -29.71
N ASP A 653 -34.30 18.21 -28.72
CA ASP A 653 -34.05 19.11 -27.60
C ASP A 653 -33.65 18.37 -26.30
N SER A 654 -33.32 17.07 -26.39
CA SER A 654 -32.93 16.28 -25.21
C SER A 654 -31.55 16.67 -24.71
N GLN A 655 -31.44 17.01 -23.42
CA GLN A 655 -30.17 17.30 -22.76
C GLN A 655 -29.25 16.06 -22.68
N THR A 656 -29.84 14.85 -22.66
CA THR A 656 -29.13 13.58 -22.65
C THR A 656 -29.37 12.78 -23.94
N LEU A 657 -28.30 12.28 -24.53
CA LEU A 657 -28.30 11.43 -25.72
C LEU A 657 -27.76 10.04 -25.38
N ASN A 658 -28.37 9.01 -25.96
CA ASN A 658 -27.82 7.66 -26.00
C ASN A 658 -27.39 7.39 -27.44
N LEU A 659 -26.09 7.25 -27.66
CA LEU A 659 -25.50 7.14 -28.98
C LEU A 659 -24.82 5.78 -29.16
N ILE A 660 -24.88 5.26 -30.38
CA ILE A 660 -24.09 4.08 -30.78
C ILE A 660 -23.17 4.53 -31.90
N LEU A 661 -21.86 4.50 -31.66
CA LEU A 661 -20.89 4.90 -32.66
C LEU A 661 -20.75 3.82 -33.75
N LYS A 662 -20.73 4.29 -35.00
CA LYS A 662 -20.49 3.48 -36.22
C LYS A 662 -19.34 4.01 -37.06
N GLY A 663 -18.75 5.13 -36.65
CA GLY A 663 -17.72 5.90 -37.30
C GLY A 663 -17.48 7.17 -36.49
N ASP A 664 -16.44 7.92 -36.86
CA ASP A 664 -16.08 9.15 -36.16
C ASP A 664 -17.24 10.15 -36.13
N MET A 665 -17.39 10.84 -35.00
CA MET A 665 -18.47 11.77 -34.76
C MET A 665 -17.92 13.08 -34.20
N THR A 666 -18.55 14.20 -34.58
CA THR A 666 -18.33 15.49 -33.92
C THR A 666 -19.67 15.98 -33.41
N ILE A 667 -19.73 16.40 -32.14
CA ILE A 667 -20.93 16.92 -31.50
C ILE A 667 -20.59 18.18 -30.71
N LYS A 668 -21.53 19.13 -30.67
CA LYS A 668 -21.37 20.36 -29.89
C LYS A 668 -22.61 20.64 -29.06
N ALA A 669 -22.44 20.83 -27.75
CA ALA A 669 -23.51 21.32 -26.87
C ALA A 669 -23.62 22.84 -26.99
N VAL A 670 -24.82 23.37 -27.20
CA VAL A 670 -25.09 24.80 -27.19
C VAL A 670 -25.76 25.16 -25.87
N PHE A 671 -25.16 26.10 -25.15
CA PHE A 671 -25.67 26.71 -23.93
C PHE A 671 -25.94 28.21 -24.14
N GLU A 672 -26.93 28.75 -23.42
CA GLU A 672 -27.22 30.19 -23.34
C GLU A 672 -27.37 30.66 -21.89
#